data_AF-A0A3P7ZAJ4-F1
#
_entry.id   AF-A0A3P7ZAJ4-F1
#
_cell.length_a   1.000
_cell.length_b   1.000
_cell.length_c   1.000
_cell.angle_alpha   90.00
_cell.angle_beta   90.00
_cell.angle_gamma   90.00
#
_symmetry.space_group_name_H-M   'P 1'
#
loop_
_entity.id
_entity.type
_entity.pdbx_description
1 polymer ?
#
loop_
_entity_poly.entity_id
_entity_poly.type
_entity_poly.pdbx_seq_one_letter_code
_entity_poly.pdbx_strand_id
1 'polypeptide(L)'
;MDQINKLVQSLEEIQQSLDMYLETKRQIFPRFYFISNDDLLEVLGQGRNPEAVMPHLKKCFDNITLLRLEKTNFLVYNALSMFSLDGEEVPFKNKVRLDGPVESWLGDIEEQMYKTLKDMLRDCRIALKKAANKRDKFIKEWPGQLCITSSQIQWTADVTRALQLVSSRQDKRPLKSLKHKQKNLLEKFSEIIRSNLTKIQRLKINALAVIEVHQRDIIDKLYKIGCNDINAFDWLSQLRFYWEKEADDCFVRQTNTSFRYGYEYLGNSGRLVITPLTDRCYITLTTALHLHRGGSPKGPAGTGKTETTKDLGKSLGDYVIVVNCSEGLDYKSMGRMFAGLAQTGAWGCFDEFNRINIEVLSVVAQQILSILSALAVADQTDNQNTKTRFMFEGRMIQLVWSCGIFITMNPGYAGRTELPDNLKSMFRPIAMVVPDSSMIAEITLFAEGFSSTKTLAKKVFTLYNLTVQQLSKQDHYDFGLRALVSVLRYAGKKKRANPNMSDEELLLLSLNDMNLAKLTSVDLPLFEGIITDLFPSIEPPTIDYSKIKNALQEECNKINLRMTPFTLTKVIQLYETKSSRHSVMIVGKALSGKSTTWRLLKAVHNSLAKVPNSDFEMVTEYSLNPKSLSLGELYGEFNLSTNEWTDGVLSSIMRQTCSELQHHSVTPITNCFHNFP
;
A
#
# COMPACT_ATOMS: atom_id res chain seq x y z
N MET A 1 6.57 1.89 53.02
CA MET A 1 5.60 2.75 52.31
C MET A 1 6.22 4.07 51.90
N ASP A 2 6.78 4.87 52.82
CA ASP A 2 7.38 6.17 52.45
C ASP A 2 8.55 6.08 51.46
N GLN A 3 9.39 5.05 51.56
CA GLN A 3 10.44 4.80 50.57
C GLN A 3 9.86 4.46 49.18
N ILE A 4 8.74 3.74 49.11
CA ILE A 4 8.07 3.41 47.85
C ILE A 4 7.48 4.69 47.25
N ASN A 5 6.82 5.53 48.05
CA ASN A 5 6.26 6.80 47.57
C ASN A 5 7.35 7.75 47.05
N LYS A 6 8.51 7.81 47.71
CA LYS A 6 9.67 8.56 47.20
C LYS A 6 10.20 8.01 45.89
N LEU A 7 10.28 6.68 45.75
CA LEU A 7 10.70 6.05 44.49
C LEU A 7 9.70 6.32 43.36
N VAL A 8 8.40 6.28 43.63
CA VAL A 8 7.35 6.64 42.66
C VAL A 8 7.50 8.09 42.21
N GLN A 9 7.67 9.02 43.15
CA GLN A 9 7.86 10.43 42.81
C GLN A 9 9.12 10.67 41.96
N SER A 10 10.25 10.05 42.31
CA SER A 10 11.47 10.14 41.50
C SER A 10 11.30 9.51 40.11
N LEU A 11 10.53 8.43 40.00
CA LEU A 11 10.23 7.81 38.72
C LEU A 11 9.41 8.75 37.82
N GLU A 12 8.39 9.41 38.38
CA GLU A 12 7.58 10.41 37.67
C GLU A 12 8.43 11.59 37.16
N GLU A 13 9.36 12.10 37.97
CA GLU A 13 10.28 13.18 37.57
C GLU A 13 11.22 12.75 36.43
N ILE A 14 11.75 11.53 36.50
CA ILE A 14 12.59 10.95 35.45
C ILE A 14 11.77 10.77 34.16
N GLN A 15 10.52 10.31 34.26
CA GLN A 15 9.65 10.09 33.11
C GLN A 15 9.31 11.42 32.41
N GLN A 16 8.97 12.47 33.15
CA GLN A 16 8.74 13.80 32.58
C GLN A 16 9.98 14.35 31.88
N SER A 17 11.15 14.18 32.50
CA SER A 17 12.44 14.59 31.91
C SER A 17 12.75 13.82 30.63
N LEU A 18 12.45 12.52 30.62
CA LEU A 18 12.60 11.66 29.45
C LEU A 18 11.66 12.08 28.32
N ASP A 19 10.39 12.34 28.61
CA ASP A 19 9.42 12.80 27.62
C ASP A 19 9.81 14.14 27.01
N MET A 20 10.29 15.08 27.83
CA MET A 20 10.84 16.35 27.34
C MET A 20 12.06 16.12 26.45
N TYR A 21 12.98 15.24 26.85
CA TYR A 21 14.16 14.90 26.06
C TYR A 21 13.75 14.29 24.71
N LEU A 22 12.88 13.29 24.69
CA LEU A 22 12.38 12.67 23.46
C LEU A 22 11.71 13.69 22.55
N GLU A 23 10.94 14.62 23.11
CA GLU A 23 10.32 15.69 22.34
C GLU A 23 11.34 16.60 21.66
N THR A 24 12.44 16.97 22.34
CA THR A 24 13.49 17.77 21.70
C THR A 24 14.10 17.04 20.50
N LYS A 25 14.23 15.71 20.57
CA LYS A 25 14.72 14.89 19.46
C LYS A 25 13.74 14.83 18.31
N ARG A 26 12.44 14.73 18.59
CA ARG A 26 11.39 14.79 17.55
C ARG A 26 11.34 16.13 16.84
N GLN A 27 11.61 17.24 17.52
CA GLN A 27 11.68 18.55 16.86
C GLN A 27 12.87 18.70 15.92
N ILE A 28 13.99 18.02 16.21
CA ILE A 28 15.16 17.99 15.32
C ILE A 28 14.89 17.10 14.10
N PHE A 29 14.33 15.91 14.32
CA PHE A 29 13.96 14.97 13.27
C PHE A 29 12.47 14.57 13.37
N PRO A 30 11.56 15.30 12.69
CA PRO A 30 10.12 15.12 12.82
C PRO A 30 9.58 13.73 12.48
N ARG A 31 10.29 12.89 11.72
CA ARG A 31 9.85 11.52 11.45
C ARG A 31 9.80 10.65 12.71
N PHE A 32 10.48 11.04 13.79
CA PHE A 32 10.36 10.39 15.11
C PHE A 32 9.00 10.56 15.78
N TYR A 33 8.14 11.45 15.29
CA TYR A 33 6.75 11.52 15.75
C TYR A 33 5.95 10.24 15.41
N PHE A 34 6.38 9.46 14.42
CA PHE A 34 5.66 8.29 13.89
C PHE A 34 6.14 6.94 14.43
N ILE A 35 7.15 6.92 15.30
CA ILE A 35 7.65 5.70 15.95
C ILE A 35 7.30 5.69 17.44
N SER A 36 7.30 4.50 18.05
CA SER A 36 7.05 4.36 19.50
C SER A 36 8.18 4.99 20.32
N ASN A 37 7.92 5.25 21.60
CA ASN A 37 8.96 5.74 22.51
C ASN A 37 10.09 4.71 22.66
N ASP A 38 9.76 3.42 22.73
CA ASP A 38 10.75 2.33 22.84
C ASP A 38 11.67 2.31 21.61
N ASP A 39 11.11 2.36 20.40
CA ASP A 39 11.89 2.41 19.16
C ASP A 39 12.80 3.65 19.12
N LEU A 40 12.28 4.80 19.56
CA LEU A 40 13.05 6.03 19.60
C LEU A 40 14.21 5.94 20.61
N LEU A 41 13.98 5.34 21.78
CA LEU A 41 15.03 5.11 22.77
C LEU A 41 16.10 4.15 22.28
N GLU A 42 15.72 3.09 21.57
CA GLU A 42 16.67 2.15 20.95
C GLU A 42 17.52 2.87 19.89
N VAL A 43 16.91 3.67 19.02
CA VAL A 43 17.60 4.47 18.00
C VAL A 43 18.58 5.46 18.64
N LEU A 44 18.14 6.19 19.67
CA LEU A 44 18.96 7.17 20.37
C LEU A 44 20.10 6.52 21.16
N GLY A 45 19.82 5.39 21.81
CA GLY A 45 20.81 4.61 22.57
C GLY A 45 21.89 3.98 21.68
N GLN A 46 21.53 3.61 20.45
CA GLN A 46 22.43 3.03 19.46
C GLN A 46 22.95 4.05 18.42
N GLY A 47 22.77 5.35 18.64
CA GLY A 47 23.06 6.38 17.62
C GLY A 47 24.52 6.43 17.13
N ARG A 48 25.47 5.85 17.89
CA ARG A 48 26.88 5.69 17.51
C ARG A 48 27.16 4.47 16.64
N ASN A 49 26.22 3.54 16.53
CA ASN A 49 26.32 2.33 15.72
C ASN A 49 25.23 2.35 14.64
N PRO A 50 25.51 2.92 13.45
CA PRO A 50 24.53 2.99 12.37
C PRO A 50 23.95 1.62 11.97
N GLU A 51 24.73 0.54 12.04
CA GLU A 51 24.26 -0.81 11.74
C GLU A 51 23.09 -1.24 12.66
N ALA A 52 23.12 -0.84 13.93
CA ALA A 52 22.05 -1.12 14.90
C ALA A 52 20.80 -0.24 14.70
N VAL A 53 20.91 0.90 14.02
CA VAL A 53 19.77 1.79 13.69
C VAL A 53 19.02 1.30 12.45
N MET A 54 19.66 0.52 11.57
CA MET A 54 19.07 0.03 10.30
C MET A 54 17.67 -0.60 10.44
N PRO A 55 17.36 -1.45 11.45
CA PRO A 55 16.05 -2.07 11.59
C PRO A 55 14.89 -1.07 11.78
N HIS A 56 15.19 0.16 12.23
CA HIS A 56 14.21 1.20 12.49
C HIS A 56 13.98 2.14 11.29
N LEU A 57 14.84 2.10 10.26
CA LEU A 57 14.70 2.98 9.09
C LEU A 57 13.36 2.80 8.37
N LYS A 58 12.90 1.55 8.23
CA LYS A 58 11.58 1.21 7.65
C LYS A 58 10.38 1.81 8.39
N LYS A 59 10.58 2.28 9.63
CA LYS A 59 9.54 2.94 10.44
C LYS A 59 9.56 4.46 10.26
N CYS A 60 10.71 5.04 9.87
CA CYS A 60 10.88 6.49 9.70
C CYS A 60 10.69 6.96 8.25
N PHE A 61 10.95 6.09 7.27
CA PHE A 61 10.84 6.36 5.84
C PHE A 61 9.81 5.45 5.18
N ASP A 62 9.20 5.86 4.07
CA ASP A 62 8.23 5.00 3.36
C ASP A 62 8.90 3.74 2.81
N ASN A 63 10.08 3.89 2.19
CA ASN A 63 10.76 2.77 1.53
C ASN A 63 12.29 2.81 1.60
N ILE A 64 12.88 3.43 2.64
CA ILE A 64 14.29 3.19 2.98
C ILE A 64 14.32 2.11 4.06
N THR A 65 14.78 0.91 3.70
CA THR A 65 14.89 -0.22 4.63
C THR A 65 16.30 -0.45 5.12
N LEU A 66 17.31 -0.18 4.27
CA LEU A 66 18.72 -0.39 4.55
C LEU A 66 19.56 0.69 3.84
N LEU A 67 20.75 0.96 4.37
CA LEU A 67 21.77 1.79 3.73
C LEU A 67 23.00 0.94 3.40
N ARG A 68 23.64 1.17 2.23
CA ARG A 68 24.98 0.64 1.98
C ARG A 68 25.97 1.48 2.76
N LEU A 69 26.64 0.87 3.73
CA LEU A 69 27.61 1.54 4.57
C LEU A 69 29.04 1.26 4.13
N GLU A 70 29.89 2.28 4.21
CA GLU A 70 31.33 2.19 4.06
C GLU A 70 32.00 2.67 5.35
N LYS A 71 32.78 1.79 5.99
CA LYS A 71 33.59 2.16 7.16
C LYS A 71 34.80 2.95 6.68
N THR A 72 34.88 4.22 7.09
CA THR A 72 36.07 5.05 6.79
C THR A 72 37.16 4.83 7.84
N ASN A 73 36.77 4.76 9.13
CA ASN A 73 37.61 4.46 10.29
C ASN A 73 36.82 3.58 11.28
N PHE A 74 37.41 3.16 12.41
CA PHE A 74 36.76 2.29 13.42
C PHE A 74 35.38 2.78 13.92
N LEU A 75 35.10 4.09 13.88
CA LEU A 75 33.88 4.68 14.44
C LEU A 75 33.04 5.50 13.42
N VAL A 76 33.52 5.70 12.20
CA VAL A 76 32.86 6.61 11.23
C VAL A 76 32.43 5.85 9.98
N TYR A 77 31.14 5.96 9.69
CA TYR A 77 30.49 5.34 8.55
C TYR A 77 30.07 6.40 7.53
N ASN A 78 30.13 6.05 6.25
CA ASN A 78 29.45 6.80 5.20
C ASN A 78 28.32 5.95 4.62
N ALA A 79 27.15 6.54 4.41
CA ALA A 79 26.10 5.95 3.59
C ALA A 79 26.35 6.25 2.11
N LEU A 80 26.43 5.20 1.29
CA LEU A 80 26.69 5.28 -0.14
C LEU A 80 25.41 5.17 -0.98
N SER A 81 24.43 4.41 -0.51
CA SER A 81 23.17 4.17 -1.21
C SER A 81 22.05 3.79 -0.24
N MET A 82 20.81 3.92 -0.70
CA MET A 82 19.61 3.46 0.01
C MET A 82 18.97 2.28 -0.70
N PHE A 83 18.44 1.33 0.06
CA PHE A 83 17.70 0.17 -0.45
C PHE A 83 16.22 0.26 -0.10
N SER A 84 15.39 -0.18 -1.03
CA SER A 84 13.97 -0.42 -0.80
C SER A 84 13.69 -1.79 -0.20
N LEU A 85 12.47 -1.97 0.31
CA LEU A 85 11.95 -3.25 0.77
C LEU A 85 12.01 -4.34 -0.32
N ASP A 86 11.89 -3.93 -1.59
CA ASP A 86 11.96 -4.84 -2.74
C ASP A 86 13.41 -5.18 -3.14
N GLY A 87 14.41 -4.54 -2.52
CA GLY A 87 15.83 -4.71 -2.78
C GLY A 87 16.40 -3.81 -3.88
N GLU A 88 15.63 -2.84 -4.39
CA GLU A 88 16.16 -1.84 -5.32
C GLU A 88 17.11 -0.88 -4.60
N GLU A 89 18.33 -0.78 -5.12
CA GLU A 89 19.38 0.11 -4.66
C GLU A 89 19.36 1.45 -5.43
N VAL A 90 19.44 2.56 -4.71
CA VAL A 90 19.60 3.90 -5.26
C VAL A 90 20.85 4.54 -4.67
N PRO A 91 21.92 4.75 -5.46
CA PRO A 91 23.15 5.37 -4.98
C PRO A 91 22.92 6.85 -4.69
N PHE A 92 23.43 7.32 -3.55
CA PHE A 92 23.42 8.75 -3.24
C PHE A 92 24.38 9.49 -4.17
N LYS A 93 23.98 10.67 -4.62
CA LYS A 93 24.87 11.54 -5.41
C LYS A 93 26.14 11.92 -4.62
N ASN A 94 25.96 12.27 -3.35
CA ASN A 94 27.03 12.52 -2.40
C ASN A 94 26.88 11.54 -1.24
N LYS A 95 27.99 10.94 -0.80
CA LYS A 95 27.99 10.10 0.40
C LYS A 95 27.61 10.92 1.64
N VAL A 96 26.79 10.33 2.51
CA VAL A 96 26.36 10.98 3.76
C VAL A 96 27.21 10.45 4.91
N ARG A 97 27.86 11.33 5.65
CA ARG A 97 28.65 10.94 6.82
C ARG A 97 27.71 10.68 8.00
N LEU A 98 27.76 9.47 8.56
CA LEU A 98 26.95 9.05 9.69
C LEU A 98 27.79 9.21 10.98
N ASP A 99 27.91 10.44 11.44
CA ASP A 99 28.70 10.81 12.61
C ASP A 99 27.94 11.83 13.47
N GLY A 100 28.14 11.78 14.78
CA GLY A 100 27.41 12.61 15.73
C GLY A 100 25.98 12.11 16.07
N PRO A 101 25.07 13.01 16.49
CA PRO A 101 23.72 12.64 16.92
C PRO A 101 22.88 12.02 15.79
N VAL A 102 22.13 10.96 16.13
CA VAL A 102 21.35 10.18 15.15
C VAL A 102 20.26 10.97 14.44
N GLU A 103 19.59 11.85 15.17
CA GLU A 103 18.61 12.77 14.60
C GLU A 103 19.21 13.69 13.53
N SER A 104 20.49 14.04 13.63
CA SER A 104 21.16 14.94 12.68
C SER A 104 21.47 14.20 11.39
N TRP A 105 22.17 13.07 11.47
CA TRP A 105 22.55 12.34 10.27
C TRP A 105 21.35 11.66 9.60
N LEU A 106 20.26 11.34 10.32
CA LEU A 106 18.99 10.93 9.71
C LEU A 106 18.35 12.07 8.90
N GLY A 107 18.43 13.31 9.41
CA GLY A 107 18.04 14.50 8.66
C GLY A 107 18.90 14.69 7.39
N ASP A 108 20.21 14.45 7.48
CA ASP A 108 21.11 14.51 6.32
C ASP A 108 20.78 13.42 5.27
N ILE A 109 20.40 12.22 5.72
CA ILE A 109 19.93 11.14 4.84
C ILE A 109 18.63 11.54 4.13
N GLU A 110 17.68 12.13 4.85
CA GLU A 110 16.43 12.65 4.28
C GLU A 110 16.72 13.72 3.21
N GLU A 111 17.56 14.70 3.52
CA GLU A 111 17.92 15.75 2.57
C GLU A 111 18.64 15.19 1.33
N GLN A 112 19.57 14.25 1.54
CA GLN A 112 20.33 13.64 0.46
C GLN A 112 19.46 12.72 -0.41
N MET A 113 18.45 12.04 0.15
CA MET A 113 17.43 11.30 -0.59
C MET A 113 16.72 12.23 -1.58
N TYR A 114 16.20 13.36 -1.12
CA TYR A 114 15.51 14.34 -1.96
C TYR A 114 16.40 14.87 -3.09
N LYS A 115 17.62 15.32 -2.76
CA LYS A 115 18.59 15.82 -3.74
C LYS A 115 18.95 14.78 -4.80
N THR A 116 19.23 13.55 -4.35
CA THR A 116 19.59 12.43 -5.23
C THR A 116 18.46 12.12 -6.20
N LEU A 117 17.22 11.98 -5.72
CA LEU A 117 16.08 11.66 -6.58
C LEU A 117 15.74 12.79 -7.55
N LYS A 118 15.87 14.06 -7.14
CA LYS A 118 15.70 15.21 -8.04
C LYS A 118 16.68 15.20 -9.20
N ASP A 119 17.96 15.01 -8.91
CA ASP A 119 19.00 14.98 -9.94
C ASP A 119 18.90 13.73 -10.82
N MET A 120 18.67 12.56 -10.23
CA MET A 120 18.46 11.34 -11.00
C MET A 120 17.20 11.44 -11.89
N LEU A 121 16.13 12.12 -11.46
CA LEU A 121 14.94 12.33 -12.32
C LEU A 121 15.28 13.17 -13.55
N ARG A 122 16.11 14.21 -13.38
CA ARG A 122 16.59 15.07 -14.48
C ARG A 122 17.32 14.24 -15.53
N ASP A 123 18.25 13.39 -15.08
CA ASP A 123 19.05 12.53 -15.95
C ASP A 123 18.21 11.41 -16.59
N CYS A 124 17.31 10.80 -15.81
CA CYS A 124 16.38 9.77 -16.25
C CYS A 124 15.51 10.27 -17.40
N ARG A 125 15.00 11.51 -17.32
CA ARG A 125 14.22 12.16 -18.39
C ARG A 125 15.04 12.33 -19.68
N ILE A 126 16.32 12.66 -19.58
CA ILE A 126 17.21 12.81 -20.73
C ILE A 126 17.50 11.43 -21.34
N ALA A 127 17.79 10.43 -20.51
CA ALA A 127 18.02 9.06 -20.94
C ALA A 127 16.78 8.48 -21.66
N LEU A 128 15.58 8.77 -21.14
CA LEU A 128 14.32 8.32 -21.73
C LEU A 128 14.12 8.80 -23.17
N LYS A 129 14.46 10.07 -23.43
CA LYS A 129 14.38 10.65 -24.78
C LYS A 129 15.34 9.97 -25.75
N LYS A 130 16.53 9.59 -25.29
CA LYS A 130 17.54 8.84 -26.08
C LYS A 130 17.14 7.37 -26.27
N ALA A 131 16.40 6.79 -25.33
CA ALA A 131 16.02 5.38 -25.30
C ALA A 131 14.73 5.05 -26.09
N ALA A 132 14.30 5.88 -27.05
CA ALA A 132 13.05 5.70 -27.80
C ALA A 132 12.84 4.29 -28.36
N ASN A 133 13.92 3.62 -28.79
CA ASN A 133 13.90 2.27 -29.36
C ASN A 133 14.40 1.16 -28.40
N LYS A 134 14.83 1.49 -27.17
CA LYS A 134 15.44 0.55 -26.21
C LYS A 134 14.83 0.66 -24.81
N ARG A 135 13.49 0.62 -24.74
CA ARG A 135 12.74 0.78 -23.48
C ARG A 135 13.04 -0.28 -22.42
N ASP A 136 13.27 -1.53 -22.83
CA ASP A 136 13.64 -2.61 -21.91
C ASP A 136 14.93 -2.29 -21.13
N LYS A 137 15.98 -1.88 -21.86
CA LYS A 137 17.26 -1.47 -21.26
C LYS A 137 17.08 -0.29 -20.30
N PHE A 138 16.28 0.71 -20.67
CA PHE A 138 16.00 1.86 -19.81
C PHE A 138 15.34 1.46 -18.48
N ILE A 139 14.35 0.56 -18.50
CA ILE A 139 13.65 0.10 -17.28
C ILE A 139 14.60 -0.67 -16.35
N LYS A 140 15.59 -1.37 -16.91
CA LYS A 140 16.60 -2.10 -16.13
C LYS A 140 17.60 -1.18 -15.45
N GLU A 141 17.99 -0.08 -16.10
CA GLU A 141 19.05 0.82 -15.63
C GLU A 141 18.59 1.85 -14.59
N TRP A 142 17.32 2.27 -14.62
CA TRP A 142 16.83 3.38 -13.80
C TRP A 142 15.91 2.92 -12.67
N PRO A 143 15.87 3.63 -11.53
CA PRO A 143 14.94 3.34 -10.45
C PRO A 143 13.48 3.41 -10.91
N GLY A 144 12.63 2.48 -10.46
CA GLY A 144 11.27 2.34 -11.01
C GLY A 144 10.39 3.57 -10.81
N GLN A 145 10.47 4.22 -9.64
CA GLN A 145 9.79 5.49 -9.36
C GLN A 145 10.14 6.57 -10.40
N LEU A 146 11.41 6.67 -10.78
CA LEU A 146 11.89 7.67 -11.74
C LEU A 146 11.49 7.30 -13.17
N CYS A 147 11.46 6.01 -13.51
CA CYS A 147 10.91 5.54 -14.78
C CYS A 147 9.44 5.97 -14.96
N ILE A 148 8.61 5.80 -13.92
CA ILE A 148 7.18 6.18 -13.97
C ILE A 148 7.06 7.70 -14.15
N THR A 149 7.71 8.48 -13.28
CA THR A 149 7.61 9.94 -13.28
C THR A 149 8.14 10.54 -14.58
N SER A 150 9.29 10.07 -15.08
CA SER A 150 9.85 10.51 -16.37
C SER A 150 8.94 10.15 -17.56
N SER A 151 8.29 8.99 -17.55
CA SER A 151 7.31 8.63 -18.58
C SER A 151 6.06 9.52 -18.53
N GLN A 152 5.57 9.87 -17.34
CA GLN A 152 4.46 10.82 -17.18
C GLN A 152 4.82 12.23 -17.66
N ILE A 153 6.03 12.72 -17.41
CA ILE A 153 6.52 13.99 -17.97
C ILE A 153 6.56 13.93 -19.50
N GLN A 154 7.12 12.86 -20.06
CA GLN A 154 7.21 12.68 -21.51
C GLN A 154 5.82 12.59 -22.16
N TRP A 155 4.90 11.85 -21.55
CA TRP A 155 3.51 11.73 -22.00
C TRP A 155 2.80 13.09 -21.97
N THR A 156 2.92 13.84 -20.87
CA THR A 156 2.33 15.18 -20.74
C THR A 156 2.83 16.11 -21.84
N ALA A 157 4.14 16.08 -22.12
CA ALA A 157 4.74 16.88 -23.20
C ALA A 157 4.27 16.45 -24.59
N ASP A 158 4.14 15.15 -24.84
CA ASP A 158 3.70 14.61 -26.15
C ASP A 158 2.22 14.90 -26.42
N VAL A 159 1.34 14.75 -25.42
CA VAL A 159 -0.09 15.09 -25.55
C VAL A 159 -0.28 16.60 -25.71
N THR A 160 0.42 17.42 -24.92
CA THR A 160 0.35 18.89 -25.04
C THR A 160 0.76 19.35 -26.44
N ARG A 161 1.85 18.81 -26.98
CA ARG A 161 2.29 19.10 -28.35
C ARG A 161 1.27 18.63 -29.40
N ALA A 162 0.68 17.46 -29.21
CA ALA A 162 -0.35 16.96 -30.12
C ALA A 162 -1.58 17.88 -30.12
N LEU A 163 -2.05 18.34 -28.96
CA LEU A 163 -3.18 19.27 -28.84
C LEU A 163 -2.88 20.63 -29.48
N GLN A 164 -1.66 21.16 -29.33
CA GLN A 164 -1.22 22.38 -30.02
C GLN A 164 -1.28 22.23 -31.55
N LEU A 165 -0.86 21.07 -32.07
CA LEU A 165 -0.94 20.76 -33.49
C LEU A 165 -2.38 20.56 -33.97
N VAL A 166 -3.26 19.97 -33.14
CA VAL A 166 -4.69 19.87 -33.45
C VAL A 166 -5.34 21.24 -33.52
N SER A 167 -5.05 22.14 -32.57
CA SER A 167 -5.55 23.51 -32.57
C SER A 167 -5.11 24.27 -33.82
N SER A 168 -3.80 24.30 -34.08
CA SER A 168 -3.22 25.05 -35.20
C SER A 168 -3.59 24.52 -36.58
N ARG A 169 -3.73 23.20 -36.75
CA ARG A 169 -4.05 22.58 -38.05
C ARG A 169 -5.54 22.26 -38.21
N GLN A 170 -6.34 22.45 -37.16
CA GLN A 170 -7.74 22.01 -37.07
C GLN A 170 -7.94 20.54 -37.49
N ASP A 171 -7.03 19.67 -37.06
CA ASP A 171 -6.93 18.31 -37.58
C ASP A 171 -6.62 17.31 -36.47
N LYS A 172 -7.38 16.21 -36.40
CA LYS A 172 -7.25 15.16 -35.38
C LYS A 172 -6.13 14.14 -35.69
N ARG A 173 -5.46 14.21 -36.85
CA ARG A 173 -4.36 13.32 -37.23
C ARG A 173 -3.22 13.24 -36.19
N PRO A 174 -2.77 14.33 -35.52
CA PRO A 174 -1.75 14.26 -34.48
C PRO A 174 -2.14 13.34 -33.31
N LEU A 175 -3.37 13.44 -32.80
CA LEU A 175 -3.87 12.56 -31.73
C LEU A 175 -3.99 11.10 -32.20
N LYS A 176 -4.42 10.87 -33.44
CA LYS A 176 -4.48 9.52 -34.03
C LYS A 176 -3.08 8.88 -34.12
N SER A 177 -2.07 9.65 -34.54
CA SER A 177 -0.68 9.19 -34.59
C SER A 177 -0.15 8.87 -33.19
N LEU A 178 -0.43 9.73 -32.19
CA LEU A 178 -0.03 9.49 -30.81
C LEU A 178 -0.67 8.23 -30.23
N LYS A 179 -1.96 8.00 -30.51
CA LYS A 179 -2.66 6.77 -30.13
C LYS A 179 -1.98 5.52 -30.69
N HIS A 180 -1.58 5.55 -31.97
CA HIS A 180 -0.88 4.43 -32.60
C HIS A 180 0.50 4.19 -31.96
N LYS A 181 1.26 5.25 -31.69
CA LYS A 181 2.54 5.17 -30.98
C LYS A 181 2.39 4.54 -29.59
N GLN A 182 1.36 4.94 -28.84
CA GLN A 182 1.08 4.41 -27.50
C GLN A 182 0.69 2.92 -27.55
N LYS A 183 -0.10 2.52 -28.55
CA LYS A 183 -0.45 1.10 -28.74
C LYS A 183 0.80 0.24 -28.98
N ASN A 184 1.69 0.67 -29.87
CA ASN A 184 2.92 -0.06 -30.17
C ASN A 184 3.87 -0.12 -28.96
N LEU A 185 3.85 0.89 -28.08
CA LEU A 185 4.60 0.85 -26.82
C LEU A 185 4.05 -0.21 -25.85
N LEU A 186 2.73 -0.30 -25.71
CA LEU A 186 2.08 -1.30 -24.86
C LEU A 186 2.28 -2.73 -25.38
N GLU A 187 2.32 -2.94 -26.69
CA GLU A 187 2.67 -4.23 -27.30
C GLU A 187 4.08 -4.67 -26.87
N LYS A 188 5.06 -3.76 -26.90
CA LYS A 188 6.42 -4.02 -26.39
C LYS A 188 6.45 -4.29 -24.89
N PHE A 189 5.66 -3.57 -24.08
CA PHE A 189 5.56 -3.87 -22.64
C PHE A 189 4.95 -5.25 -22.40
N SER A 190 3.97 -5.65 -23.20
CA SER A 190 3.38 -6.98 -23.13
C SER A 190 4.41 -8.08 -23.41
N GLU A 191 5.30 -7.88 -24.39
CA GLU A 191 6.44 -8.78 -24.65
C GLU A 191 7.41 -8.84 -23.45
N ILE A 192 7.78 -7.69 -22.88
CA ILE A 192 8.68 -7.62 -21.71
C ILE A 192 8.07 -8.34 -20.49
N ILE A 193 6.77 -8.14 -20.20
CA ILE A 193 6.09 -8.77 -19.04
C ILE A 193 6.10 -10.30 -19.13
N ARG A 194 5.95 -10.84 -20.35
CA ARG A 194 5.98 -12.29 -20.63
C ARG A 194 7.39 -12.87 -20.62
N SER A 195 8.42 -12.04 -20.72
CA SER A 195 9.80 -12.49 -20.61
C SER A 195 10.17 -12.90 -19.18
N ASN A 196 11.31 -13.57 -19.03
CA ASN A 196 11.83 -13.92 -17.71
C ASN A 196 12.46 -12.67 -17.06
N LEU A 197 11.76 -12.13 -16.06
CA LEU A 197 12.14 -10.91 -15.34
C LEU A 197 12.51 -11.22 -13.89
N THR A 198 13.49 -10.49 -13.36
CA THR A 198 13.74 -10.48 -11.91
C THR A 198 12.54 -9.88 -11.16
N LYS A 199 12.43 -10.16 -9.86
CA LYS A 199 11.34 -9.64 -9.01
C LYS A 199 11.22 -8.11 -9.13
N ILE A 200 12.33 -7.39 -9.03
CA ILE A 200 12.38 -5.92 -9.13
C ILE A 200 11.96 -5.45 -10.53
N GLN A 201 12.50 -6.05 -11.60
CA GLN A 201 12.14 -5.68 -12.97
C GLN A 201 10.65 -5.88 -13.23
N ARG A 202 10.06 -6.94 -12.69
CA ARG A 202 8.62 -7.21 -12.77
C ARG A 202 7.79 -6.14 -12.05
N LEU A 203 8.19 -5.73 -10.84
CA LEU A 203 7.51 -4.66 -10.11
C LEU A 203 7.54 -3.34 -10.90
N LYS A 204 8.70 -2.99 -11.49
CA LYS A 204 8.87 -1.81 -12.34
C LYS A 204 7.91 -1.81 -13.54
N ILE A 205 7.96 -2.88 -14.35
CA ILE A 205 7.16 -2.94 -15.57
C ILE A 205 5.67 -3.02 -15.26
N ASN A 206 5.26 -3.73 -14.21
CA ASN A 206 3.85 -3.82 -13.83
C ASN A 206 3.30 -2.44 -13.42
N ALA A 207 4.04 -1.71 -12.58
CA ALA A 207 3.65 -0.36 -12.17
C ALA A 207 3.59 0.61 -13.36
N LEU A 208 4.58 0.55 -14.27
CA LEU A 208 4.63 1.38 -15.46
C LEU A 208 3.48 1.04 -16.43
N ALA A 209 3.20 -0.25 -16.64
CA ALA A 209 2.13 -0.72 -17.51
C ALA A 209 0.75 -0.22 -17.07
N VAL A 210 0.45 -0.21 -15.77
CA VAL A 210 -0.81 0.33 -15.23
C VAL A 210 -1.01 1.80 -15.63
N ILE A 211 0.03 2.63 -15.45
CA ILE A 211 -0.01 4.06 -15.78
C ILE A 211 -0.13 4.28 -17.29
N GLU A 212 0.63 3.52 -18.09
CA GLU A 212 0.70 3.69 -19.55
C GLU A 212 -0.57 3.21 -20.27
N VAL A 213 -1.29 2.25 -19.67
CA VAL A 213 -2.62 1.84 -20.12
C VAL A 213 -3.64 2.95 -19.85
N HIS A 214 -3.63 3.55 -18.65
CA HIS A 214 -4.50 4.69 -18.35
C HIS A 214 -4.23 5.88 -19.28
N GLN A 215 -2.96 6.18 -19.55
CA GLN A 215 -2.54 7.22 -20.50
C GLN A 215 -3.03 6.97 -21.93
N ARG A 216 -3.03 5.71 -22.40
CA ARG A 216 -3.63 5.33 -23.69
C ARG A 216 -5.12 5.63 -23.72
N ASP A 217 -5.83 5.29 -22.64
CA ASP A 217 -7.29 5.45 -22.57
C ASP A 217 -7.68 6.93 -22.55
N ILE A 218 -6.88 7.80 -21.91
CA ILE A 218 -7.03 9.26 -22.00
C ILE A 218 -6.84 9.75 -23.43
N ILE A 219 -5.78 9.31 -24.13
CA ILE A 219 -5.54 9.71 -25.53
C ILE A 219 -6.72 9.30 -26.42
N ASP A 220 -7.27 8.11 -26.22
CA ASP A 220 -8.47 7.65 -26.94
C ASP A 220 -9.70 8.49 -26.62
N LYS A 221 -9.90 8.84 -25.35
CA LYS A 221 -10.97 9.74 -24.91
C LYS A 221 -10.86 11.12 -25.56
N LEU A 222 -9.69 11.75 -25.50
CA LEU A 222 -9.43 13.06 -26.11
C LEU A 222 -9.68 13.04 -27.63
N TYR A 223 -9.27 11.97 -28.31
CA TYR A 223 -9.50 11.78 -29.74
C TYR A 223 -11.00 11.66 -30.08
N LYS A 224 -11.75 10.84 -29.31
CA LYS A 224 -13.19 10.62 -29.51
C LYS A 224 -14.01 11.88 -29.29
N ILE A 225 -13.73 12.61 -28.21
CA ILE A 225 -14.39 13.90 -27.91
C ILE A 225 -14.00 14.96 -28.94
N GLY A 226 -12.82 14.82 -29.57
CA GLY A 226 -12.31 15.82 -30.50
C GLY A 226 -11.73 17.03 -29.80
N CYS A 227 -11.08 16.81 -28.65
CA CYS A 227 -10.40 17.86 -27.91
C CYS A 227 -9.38 18.56 -28.80
N ASN A 228 -9.49 19.89 -28.91
CA ASN A 228 -8.72 20.73 -29.81
C ASN A 228 -7.97 21.86 -29.10
N ASP A 229 -8.03 21.94 -27.77
CA ASP A 229 -7.39 22.98 -26.97
C ASP A 229 -6.70 22.38 -25.74
N ILE A 230 -5.57 22.95 -25.36
CA ILE A 230 -4.85 22.65 -24.11
C ILE A 230 -5.64 23.13 -22.89
N ASN A 231 -6.47 24.17 -23.04
CA ASN A 231 -7.31 24.67 -21.95
C ASN A 231 -8.63 23.89 -21.81
N ALA A 232 -8.86 22.88 -22.64
CA ALA A 232 -10.04 22.04 -22.54
C ALA A 232 -10.05 21.27 -21.21
N PHE A 233 -11.20 21.28 -20.52
CA PHE A 233 -11.37 20.63 -19.23
C PHE A 233 -11.00 19.13 -19.25
N ASP A 234 -11.30 18.40 -20.32
CA ASP A 234 -10.92 16.99 -20.46
C ASP A 234 -9.41 16.76 -20.35
N TRP A 235 -8.58 17.72 -20.79
CA TRP A 235 -7.13 17.67 -20.61
C TRP A 235 -6.71 18.24 -19.26
N LEU A 236 -7.25 19.40 -18.86
CA LEU A 236 -6.90 20.05 -17.59
C LEU A 236 -7.21 19.17 -16.37
N SER A 237 -8.28 18.38 -16.43
CA SER A 237 -8.70 17.45 -15.36
C SER A 237 -7.73 16.31 -15.10
N GLN A 238 -6.83 16.01 -16.04
CA GLN A 238 -5.82 14.97 -15.88
C GLN A 238 -4.66 15.45 -14.99
N LEU A 239 -4.04 14.51 -14.27
CA LEU A 239 -2.83 14.76 -13.50
C LEU A 239 -1.64 14.85 -14.47
N ARG A 240 -1.05 16.04 -14.61
CA ARG A 240 -0.06 16.37 -15.64
C ARG A 240 1.27 16.74 -15.02
N PHE A 241 2.36 16.24 -15.58
CA PHE A 241 3.70 16.38 -15.03
C PHE A 241 4.55 17.27 -15.94
N TYR A 242 5.09 18.34 -15.38
CA TYR A 242 5.87 19.35 -16.08
C TYR A 242 7.27 19.44 -15.47
N TRP A 243 8.30 19.38 -16.32
CA TRP A 243 9.63 19.80 -15.90
C TRP A 243 9.78 21.29 -16.22
N GLU A 244 9.78 22.12 -15.19
CA GLU A 244 9.94 23.57 -15.33
C GLU A 244 11.42 23.91 -15.41
N LYS A 245 11.83 24.62 -16.47
CA LYS A 245 13.25 24.88 -16.74
C LYS A 245 13.87 25.92 -15.80
N GLU A 246 13.08 26.91 -15.38
CA GLU A 246 13.55 28.01 -14.54
C GLU A 246 13.84 27.53 -13.11
N ALA A 247 12.90 26.79 -12.52
CA ALA A 247 13.07 26.14 -11.22
C ALA A 247 13.93 24.87 -11.28
N ASP A 248 14.14 24.34 -12.49
CA ASP A 248 14.81 23.06 -12.76
C ASP A 248 14.27 21.92 -11.89
N ASP A 249 12.94 21.80 -11.90
CA ASP A 249 12.17 20.96 -10.98
C ASP A 249 10.91 20.38 -11.67
N CYS A 250 10.34 19.34 -11.05
CA CYS A 250 9.11 18.71 -11.49
C CYS A 250 7.90 19.31 -10.75
N PHE A 251 6.92 19.78 -11.52
CA PHE A 251 5.64 20.26 -11.03
C PHE A 251 4.50 19.41 -11.58
N VAL A 252 3.60 19.00 -10.69
CA VAL A 252 2.40 18.25 -11.00
C VAL A 252 1.20 19.18 -10.97
N ARG A 253 0.47 19.28 -12.08
CA ARG A 253 -0.67 20.17 -12.24
C ARG A 253 -1.93 19.38 -12.52
N GLN A 254 -3.03 19.78 -11.89
CA GLN A 254 -4.36 19.24 -12.14
C GLN A 254 -5.38 20.37 -12.03
N THR A 255 -6.24 20.52 -13.02
CA THR A 255 -7.15 21.68 -13.13
C THR A 255 -6.38 23.00 -12.99
N ASN A 256 -6.64 23.80 -11.95
CA ASN A 256 -5.96 25.03 -11.60
C ASN A 256 -4.86 24.86 -10.53
N THR A 257 -4.64 23.66 -10.01
CA THR A 257 -3.68 23.40 -8.94
C THR A 257 -2.29 23.11 -9.50
N SER A 258 -1.25 23.44 -8.72
CA SER A 258 0.15 23.15 -9.03
C SER A 258 0.87 22.73 -7.75
N PHE A 259 1.52 21.57 -7.77
CA PHE A 259 2.29 21.02 -6.66
C PHE A 259 3.71 20.73 -7.12
N ARG A 260 4.70 21.03 -6.29
CA ARG A 260 6.06 20.56 -6.50
C ARG A 260 6.10 19.06 -6.20
N TYR A 261 6.81 18.27 -7.02
CA TYR A 261 6.99 16.84 -6.76
C TYR A 261 7.80 16.65 -5.47
N GLY A 262 7.35 15.79 -4.57
CA GLY A 262 7.87 15.66 -3.20
C GLY A 262 9.20 14.90 -3.09
N TYR A 263 9.56 14.07 -4.08
CA TYR A 263 10.81 13.29 -4.09
C TYR A 263 11.03 12.34 -2.89
N GLU A 264 9.99 11.94 -2.15
CA GLU A 264 10.10 10.82 -1.19
C GLU A 264 10.49 9.54 -1.94
N TYR A 265 11.37 8.71 -1.36
CA TYR A 265 11.68 7.41 -1.96
C TYR A 265 10.60 6.38 -1.65
N LEU A 266 9.82 6.03 -2.67
CA LEU A 266 8.63 5.16 -2.57
C LEU A 266 8.91 3.71 -2.98
N GLY A 267 10.15 3.42 -3.42
CA GLY A 267 10.56 2.14 -4.01
C GLY A 267 9.70 1.73 -5.20
N ASN A 268 9.56 0.41 -5.42
CA ASN A 268 8.73 -0.16 -6.48
C ASN A 268 7.35 -0.54 -5.98
N SER A 269 6.78 0.29 -5.10
CA SER A 269 5.45 0.07 -4.58
C SER A 269 4.44 0.22 -5.73
N GLY A 270 3.73 -0.87 -6.06
CA GLY A 270 2.82 -0.93 -7.21
C GLY A 270 1.80 0.22 -7.27
N ARG A 271 1.27 0.47 -8.48
CA ARG A 271 0.31 1.55 -8.76
C ARG A 271 -1.13 1.04 -8.74
N LEU A 272 -2.03 1.86 -8.22
CA LEU A 272 -3.47 1.60 -8.28
C LEU A 272 -3.95 1.73 -9.73
N VAL A 273 -4.90 0.89 -10.13
CA VAL A 273 -5.56 1.07 -11.43
C VAL A 273 -6.44 2.31 -11.36
N ILE A 274 -6.14 3.30 -12.21
CA ILE A 274 -6.85 4.57 -12.25
C ILE A 274 -8.13 4.41 -13.07
N THR A 275 -9.27 4.59 -12.41
CA THR A 275 -10.61 4.56 -13.02
C THR A 275 -11.22 5.97 -13.06
N PRO A 276 -12.32 6.21 -13.80
CA PRO A 276 -13.01 7.50 -13.76
C PRO A 276 -13.51 7.92 -12.35
N LEU A 277 -13.71 6.97 -11.44
CA LEU A 277 -14.00 7.28 -10.03
C LEU A 277 -12.74 7.78 -9.31
N THR A 278 -11.60 7.11 -9.53
CA THR A 278 -10.29 7.49 -9.01
C THR A 278 -9.87 8.88 -9.51
N ASP A 279 -10.04 9.19 -10.80
CA ASP A 279 -9.73 10.50 -11.38
C ASP A 279 -10.51 11.63 -10.71
N ARG A 280 -11.82 11.42 -10.50
CA ARG A 280 -12.67 12.38 -9.77
C ARG A 280 -12.22 12.58 -8.33
N CYS A 281 -11.74 11.50 -7.69
CA CYS A 281 -11.13 11.57 -6.37
C CYS A 281 -9.85 12.41 -6.41
N TYR A 282 -8.96 12.17 -7.37
CA TYR A 282 -7.72 12.95 -7.50
C TYR A 282 -8.02 14.44 -7.65
N ILE A 283 -8.94 14.82 -8.54
CA ILE A 283 -9.37 16.22 -8.72
C ILE A 283 -9.88 16.80 -7.40
N THR A 284 -10.69 16.03 -6.65
CA THR A 284 -11.27 16.53 -5.41
C THR A 284 -10.22 16.75 -4.32
N LEU A 285 -9.30 15.79 -4.18
CA LEU A 285 -8.22 15.82 -3.18
C LEU A 285 -7.18 16.89 -3.50
N THR A 286 -6.73 17.00 -4.76
CA THR A 286 -5.79 18.05 -5.18
C THR A 286 -6.39 19.45 -5.01
N THR A 287 -7.67 19.63 -5.37
CA THR A 287 -8.36 20.89 -5.09
C THR A 287 -8.49 21.15 -3.59
N ALA A 288 -8.72 20.13 -2.76
CA ALA A 288 -8.83 20.31 -1.31
C ALA A 288 -7.52 20.84 -0.72
N LEU A 289 -6.38 20.24 -1.11
CA LEU A 289 -5.05 20.71 -0.72
C LEU A 289 -4.79 22.14 -1.17
N HIS A 290 -5.13 22.47 -2.42
CA HIS A 290 -4.97 23.83 -2.94
C HIS A 290 -5.81 24.87 -2.19
N LEU A 291 -6.95 24.46 -1.60
CA LEU A 291 -7.81 25.30 -0.77
C LEU A 291 -7.45 25.25 0.72
N HIS A 292 -6.31 24.66 1.09
CA HIS A 292 -5.88 24.46 2.48
C HIS A 292 -6.94 23.75 3.33
N ARG A 293 -7.58 22.74 2.75
CA ARG A 293 -8.59 21.88 3.39
C ARG A 293 -8.17 20.41 3.34
N GLY A 294 -8.73 19.62 4.24
CA GLY A 294 -8.57 18.17 4.20
C GLY A 294 -9.45 17.50 3.13
N GLY A 295 -9.13 16.26 2.76
CA GLY A 295 -9.98 15.45 1.88
C GLY A 295 -10.75 14.37 2.64
N SER A 296 -12.02 14.14 2.28
CA SER A 296 -12.86 13.09 2.90
C SER A 296 -13.48 12.13 1.88
N PRO A 297 -12.74 11.11 1.41
CA PRO A 297 -13.33 9.99 0.70
C PRO A 297 -14.29 9.19 1.60
N LYS A 298 -15.56 9.08 1.18
CA LYS A 298 -16.61 8.36 1.90
C LYS A 298 -17.32 7.36 1.00
N GLY A 299 -17.62 6.17 1.52
CA GLY A 299 -18.31 5.12 0.75
C GLY A 299 -18.14 3.74 1.36
N PRO A 300 -18.77 2.70 0.77
CA PRO A 300 -18.73 1.33 1.31
C PRO A 300 -17.31 0.78 1.52
N ALA A 301 -17.17 -0.23 2.36
CA ALA A 301 -15.90 -0.90 2.55
C ALA A 301 -15.41 -1.55 1.23
N GLY A 302 -14.09 -1.54 0.99
CA GLY A 302 -13.50 -2.17 -0.19
C GLY A 302 -13.62 -1.39 -1.52
N THR A 303 -14.05 -0.13 -1.48
CA THR A 303 -14.16 0.73 -2.68
C THR A 303 -12.88 1.51 -3.03
N GLY A 304 -11.76 1.22 -2.35
CA GLY A 304 -10.45 1.79 -2.67
C GLY A 304 -10.18 3.19 -2.12
N LYS A 305 -10.84 3.61 -1.05
CA LYS A 305 -10.72 4.98 -0.47
C LYS A 305 -9.30 5.31 -0.01
N THR A 306 -8.75 4.45 0.84
CA THR A 306 -7.41 4.59 1.42
C THR A 306 -6.35 4.42 0.33
N GLU A 307 -6.53 3.44 -0.55
CA GLU A 307 -5.64 3.15 -1.66
C GLU A 307 -5.58 4.29 -2.68
N THR A 308 -6.71 4.95 -2.95
CA THR A 308 -6.76 6.13 -3.84
C THR A 308 -5.98 7.30 -3.26
N THR A 309 -6.16 7.60 -1.97
CA THR A 309 -5.42 8.68 -1.30
C THR A 309 -3.91 8.38 -1.29
N LYS A 310 -3.54 7.13 -0.99
CA LYS A 310 -2.14 6.69 -1.01
C LYS A 310 -1.54 6.76 -2.41
N ASP A 311 -2.24 6.31 -3.45
CA ASP A 311 -1.72 6.34 -4.82
C ASP A 311 -1.56 7.78 -5.35
N LEU A 312 -2.45 8.71 -4.96
CA LEU A 312 -2.27 10.13 -5.25
C LEU A 312 -0.99 10.69 -4.64
N GLY A 313 -0.75 10.45 -3.34
CA GLY A 313 0.49 10.90 -2.70
C GLY A 313 1.73 10.27 -3.34
N LYS A 314 1.66 8.99 -3.74
CA LYS A 314 2.73 8.37 -4.54
C LYS A 314 2.95 9.03 -5.91
N SER A 315 1.89 9.55 -6.53
CA SER A 315 1.97 10.27 -7.80
C SER A 315 2.57 11.67 -7.64
N LEU A 316 2.37 12.29 -6.48
CA LEU A 316 3.03 13.56 -6.13
C LEU A 316 4.43 13.36 -5.55
N GLY A 317 4.80 12.14 -5.19
CA GLY A 317 6.10 11.85 -4.56
C GLY A 317 6.13 12.22 -3.08
N ASP A 318 4.98 12.24 -2.42
CA ASP A 318 4.83 12.63 -1.02
C ASP A 318 4.82 11.42 -0.08
N TYR A 319 5.30 11.64 1.14
CA TYR A 319 5.27 10.64 2.21
C TYR A 319 3.86 10.52 2.79
N VAL A 320 3.17 9.40 2.55
CA VAL A 320 1.80 9.17 3.03
C VAL A 320 1.77 8.13 4.15
N ILE A 321 1.34 8.56 5.33
CA ILE A 321 1.18 7.74 6.53
C ILE A 321 -0.29 7.38 6.67
N VAL A 322 -0.58 6.08 6.70
CA VAL A 322 -1.95 5.57 6.88
C VAL A 322 -2.10 5.13 8.33
N VAL A 323 -3.05 5.72 9.04
CA VAL A 323 -3.38 5.37 10.43
C VAL A 323 -4.78 4.77 10.44
N ASN A 324 -4.91 3.55 10.93
CA ASN A 324 -6.23 2.94 11.11
C ASN A 324 -6.84 3.40 12.44
N CYS A 325 -7.98 4.06 12.39
CA CYS A 325 -8.62 4.62 13.57
C CYS A 325 -9.45 3.59 14.34
N SER A 326 -9.36 3.66 15.67
CA SER A 326 -10.12 2.82 16.60
C SER A 326 -10.72 3.68 17.72
N GLU A 327 -11.65 3.08 18.48
CA GLU A 327 -12.27 3.72 19.65
C GLU A 327 -11.25 4.04 20.76
N GLY A 328 -10.10 3.34 20.79
CA GLY A 328 -9.03 3.53 21.77
C GLY A 328 -8.02 4.63 21.42
N LEU A 329 -8.18 5.35 20.30
CA LEU A 329 -7.29 6.47 19.97
C LEU A 329 -7.59 7.70 20.82
N ASP A 330 -6.55 8.24 21.45
CA ASP A 330 -6.62 9.44 22.29
C ASP A 330 -6.15 10.72 21.56
N TYR A 331 -6.54 11.88 22.09
CA TYR A 331 -6.24 13.18 21.48
C TYR A 331 -4.76 13.59 21.59
N LYS A 332 -3.99 13.06 22.55
CA LYS A 332 -2.55 13.37 22.71
C LYS A 332 -1.75 12.62 21.64
N SER A 333 -2.05 11.34 21.42
CA SER A 333 -1.47 10.54 20.35
C SER A 333 -1.76 11.16 18.98
N MET A 334 -3.01 11.58 18.74
CA MET A 334 -3.40 12.28 17.51
C MET A 334 -2.67 13.63 17.37
N GLY A 335 -2.60 14.44 18.43
CA GLY A 335 -1.84 15.70 18.45
C GLY A 335 -0.36 15.49 18.12
N ARG A 336 0.27 14.46 18.70
CA ARG A 336 1.65 14.06 18.39
C ARG A 336 1.82 13.71 16.90
N MET A 337 0.91 12.92 16.34
CA MET A 337 0.93 12.57 14.92
C MET A 337 0.77 13.80 14.03
N PHE A 338 -0.18 14.69 14.35
CA PHE A 338 -0.41 15.93 13.61
C PHE A 338 0.78 16.88 13.65
N ALA A 339 1.45 17.01 14.81
CA ALA A 339 2.69 17.77 14.93
C ALA A 339 3.81 17.19 14.04
N GLY A 340 3.90 15.86 13.95
CA GLY A 340 4.79 15.17 13.00
C GLY A 340 4.45 15.48 11.55
N LEU A 341 3.18 15.33 11.15
CA LEU A 341 2.72 15.59 9.79
C LEU A 341 3.01 17.04 9.37
N ALA A 342 2.74 18.02 10.23
CA ALA A 342 2.96 19.43 9.96
C ALA A 342 4.46 19.76 9.78
N GLN A 343 5.32 19.19 10.61
CA GLN A 343 6.77 19.46 10.58
C GLN A 343 7.51 18.68 9.48
N THR A 344 7.06 17.47 9.13
CA THR A 344 7.61 16.71 8.00
C THR A 344 7.05 17.20 6.66
N GLY A 345 5.83 17.74 6.63
CA GLY A 345 5.10 17.98 5.38
C GLY A 345 4.57 16.69 4.75
N ALA A 346 4.37 15.66 5.58
CA ALA A 346 3.81 14.38 5.18
C ALA A 346 2.28 14.44 5.12
N TRP A 347 1.68 13.44 4.48
CA TRP A 347 0.23 13.28 4.42
C TRP A 347 -0.24 12.26 5.45
N GLY A 348 -1.25 12.61 6.23
CA GLY A 348 -1.95 11.68 7.11
C GLY A 348 -3.24 11.20 6.46
N CYS A 349 -3.39 9.89 6.24
CA CYS A 349 -4.63 9.26 5.82
C CYS A 349 -5.19 8.46 7.00
N PHE A 350 -6.18 9.04 7.67
CA PHE A 350 -6.83 8.44 8.84
C PHE A 350 -8.02 7.58 8.38
N ASP A 351 -7.77 6.27 8.33
CA ASP A 351 -8.71 5.28 7.85
C ASP A 351 -9.77 4.98 8.91
N GLU A 352 -11.03 4.88 8.51
CA GLU A 352 -12.16 4.65 9.42
C GLU A 352 -12.25 5.68 10.55
N PHE A 353 -11.97 6.95 10.23
CA PHE A 353 -11.91 8.08 11.18
C PHE A 353 -13.18 8.21 12.05
N ASN A 354 -14.31 7.76 11.52
CA ASN A 354 -15.59 7.72 12.23
C ASN A 354 -15.73 6.59 13.27
N ARG A 355 -14.63 5.93 13.64
CA ARG A 355 -14.54 5.04 14.82
C ARG A 355 -14.01 5.74 16.06
N ILE A 356 -13.53 6.98 15.94
CA ILE A 356 -13.06 7.75 17.09
C ILE A 356 -14.26 8.24 17.90
N ASN A 357 -14.11 8.21 19.23
CA ASN A 357 -15.10 8.72 20.17
C ASN A 357 -15.38 10.22 19.93
N ILE A 358 -16.64 10.62 20.06
CA ILE A 358 -17.10 11.98 19.76
C ILE A 358 -16.40 13.03 20.65
N GLU A 359 -16.11 12.69 21.90
CA GLU A 359 -15.40 13.55 22.85
C GLU A 359 -13.97 13.86 22.36
N VAL A 360 -13.25 12.84 21.88
CA VAL A 360 -11.91 12.97 21.30
C VAL A 360 -11.95 13.74 19.99
N LEU A 361 -12.94 13.48 19.13
CA LEU A 361 -13.12 14.17 17.85
C LEU A 361 -13.24 15.69 18.00
N SER A 362 -13.83 16.16 19.12
CA SER A 362 -14.00 17.59 19.36
C SER A 362 -12.66 18.31 19.57
N VAL A 363 -11.73 17.70 20.32
CA VAL A 363 -10.37 18.23 20.51
C VAL A 363 -9.55 18.09 19.22
N VAL A 364 -9.66 16.94 18.56
CA VAL A 364 -8.98 16.68 17.28
C VAL A 364 -9.40 17.68 16.20
N ALA A 365 -10.66 18.12 16.19
CA ALA A 365 -11.12 19.16 15.26
C ALA A 365 -10.35 20.48 15.44
N GLN A 366 -10.06 20.88 16.69
CA GLN A 366 -9.27 22.08 16.97
C GLN A 366 -7.82 21.92 16.53
N GLN A 367 -7.23 20.75 16.74
CA GLN A 367 -5.87 20.43 16.26
C GLN A 367 -5.77 20.56 14.74
N ILE A 368 -6.69 19.92 14.01
CA ILE A 368 -6.72 19.97 12.54
C ILE A 368 -6.93 21.41 12.06
N LEU A 369 -7.88 22.14 12.66
CA LEU A 369 -8.16 23.53 12.31
C LEU A 369 -6.93 24.43 12.48
N SER A 370 -6.16 24.23 13.56
CA SER A 370 -4.93 24.98 13.81
C SER A 370 -3.91 24.82 12.68
N ILE A 371 -3.75 23.60 12.16
CA ILE A 371 -2.83 23.31 11.04
C ILE A 371 -3.34 23.91 9.74
N LEU A 372 -4.62 23.70 9.40
CA LEU A 372 -5.21 24.21 8.16
C LEU A 372 -5.22 25.74 8.12
N SER A 373 -5.47 26.39 9.26
CA SER A 373 -5.41 27.85 9.37
C SER A 373 -3.98 28.36 9.20
N ALA A 374 -2.99 27.66 9.76
CA ALA A 374 -1.58 28.01 9.59
C ALA A 374 -1.13 27.86 8.13
N LEU A 375 -1.60 26.83 7.41
CA LEU A 375 -1.35 26.67 5.96
C LEU A 375 -1.96 27.82 5.15
N ALA A 376 -3.20 28.20 5.44
CA ALA A 376 -3.88 29.30 4.75
C ALA A 376 -3.20 30.66 4.97
N VAL A 377 -2.69 30.91 6.18
CA VAL A 377 -1.92 32.13 6.48
C VAL A 377 -0.56 32.11 5.78
N ALA A 378 0.10 30.95 5.79
CA ALA A 378 1.37 30.80 5.11
C ALA A 378 1.23 31.20 3.63
N ASP A 379 0.14 30.81 2.95
CA ASP A 379 -0.12 31.04 1.51
C ASP A 379 -0.05 32.51 1.10
N GLN A 380 -0.33 33.39 2.03
CA GLN A 380 -0.36 34.84 1.82
C GLN A 380 1.01 35.49 1.99
N THR A 381 2.02 34.76 2.50
CA THR A 381 3.36 35.29 2.72
C THR A 381 4.25 35.01 1.50
N ASP A 382 4.66 36.07 0.78
CA ASP A 382 5.44 36.01 -0.47
C ASP A 382 6.82 35.32 -0.34
N ASN A 383 7.29 35.05 0.89
CA ASN A 383 8.59 34.43 1.13
C ASN A 383 8.45 32.92 1.43
N GLN A 384 8.43 32.11 0.38
CA GLN A 384 8.54 30.64 0.46
C GLN A 384 9.83 30.16 1.19
N ASN A 385 10.83 31.04 1.37
CA ASN A 385 12.09 30.73 2.04
C ASN A 385 12.05 30.91 3.58
N THR A 386 11.04 31.57 4.15
CA THR A 386 10.87 31.62 5.60
C THR A 386 10.12 30.40 6.08
N LYS A 387 10.75 29.59 6.94
CA LYS A 387 10.11 28.47 7.63
C LYS A 387 8.96 29.00 8.48
N THR A 388 7.72 28.83 8.02
CA THR A 388 6.53 29.21 8.78
C THR A 388 6.52 28.45 10.10
N ARG A 389 6.28 29.17 11.20
CA ARG A 389 6.12 28.57 12.53
C ARG A 389 4.78 29.00 13.09
N PHE A 390 4.11 28.12 13.82
CA PHE A 390 2.83 28.42 14.45
C PHE A 390 2.72 27.71 15.80
N MET A 391 1.81 28.23 16.63
CA MET A 391 1.51 27.64 17.93
C MET A 391 0.58 26.44 17.75
N PHE A 392 1.00 25.26 18.18
CA PHE A 392 0.24 24.03 18.15
C PHE A 392 0.36 23.31 19.49
N GLU A 393 -0.76 23.02 20.16
CA GLU A 393 -0.78 22.34 21.47
C GLU A 393 0.18 23.00 22.50
N GLY A 394 0.24 24.34 22.51
CA GLY A 394 1.09 25.12 23.41
C GLY A 394 2.58 25.17 23.03
N ARG A 395 2.96 24.67 21.86
CA ARG A 395 4.35 24.66 21.37
C ARG A 395 4.48 25.35 20.01
N MET A 396 5.56 26.10 19.82
CA MET A 396 5.88 26.69 18.52
C MET A 396 6.57 25.66 17.62
N ILE A 397 5.86 25.13 16.62
CA ILE A 397 6.37 24.12 15.68
C ILE A 397 6.59 24.70 14.28
N GLN A 398 7.45 24.06 13.50
CA GLN A 398 7.64 24.39 12.08
C GLN A 398 6.48 23.81 11.25
N LEU A 399 6.07 24.50 10.20
CA LEU A 399 5.10 24.04 9.22
C LEU A 399 5.77 23.86 7.86
N VAL A 400 5.52 22.72 7.23
CA VAL A 400 5.87 22.43 5.83
C VAL A 400 4.59 22.36 5.01
N TRP A 401 4.59 23.11 3.91
CA TRP A 401 3.44 23.37 3.06
C TRP A 401 2.79 22.16 2.41
N SER A 402 3.56 21.09 2.19
CA SER A 402 3.06 19.84 1.63
C SER A 402 2.19 19.04 2.60
N CYS A 403 2.04 19.47 3.86
CA CYS A 403 1.22 18.78 4.86
C CYS A 403 -0.23 18.62 4.37
N GLY A 404 -0.71 17.37 4.36
CA GLY A 404 -2.06 17.02 3.93
C GLY A 404 -2.76 16.15 4.97
N ILE A 405 -4.04 16.43 5.24
CA ILE A 405 -4.85 15.62 6.16
C ILE A 405 -6.05 15.05 5.41
N PHE A 406 -6.18 13.73 5.43
CA PHE A 406 -7.23 12.98 4.76
C PHE A 406 -7.90 12.05 5.74
N ILE A 407 -9.22 11.94 5.64
CA ILE A 407 -10.02 11.03 6.45
C ILE A 407 -10.83 10.12 5.54
N THR A 408 -10.96 8.85 5.88
CA THR A 408 -11.89 7.96 5.19
C THR A 408 -13.06 7.61 6.10
N MET A 409 -14.24 7.42 5.49
CA MET A 409 -15.45 7.05 6.22
C MET A 409 -16.20 5.94 5.50
N ASN A 410 -16.71 4.98 6.27
CA ASN A 410 -17.77 4.07 5.80
C ASN A 410 -19.06 4.47 6.50
N PRO A 411 -19.96 5.24 5.85
CA PRO A 411 -21.26 5.57 6.44
C PRO A 411 -22.14 4.32 6.54
N GLY A 412 -23.02 4.28 7.55
CA GLY A 412 -24.06 3.23 7.69
C GLY A 412 -23.62 1.90 8.33
N TYR A 413 -22.39 1.80 8.83
CA TYR A 413 -21.92 0.63 9.59
C TYR A 413 -22.13 0.83 11.10
N ALA A 414 -22.50 -0.23 11.81
CA ALA A 414 -22.65 -0.23 13.27
C ALA A 414 -21.34 0.14 13.97
N GLY A 415 -21.44 0.84 15.11
CA GLY A 415 -20.27 1.30 15.88
C GLY A 415 -19.53 2.48 15.25
N ARG A 416 -20.21 3.29 14.42
CA ARG A 416 -19.59 4.46 13.79
C ARG A 416 -20.33 5.74 14.13
N THR A 417 -19.55 6.76 14.45
CA THR A 417 -20.01 8.08 14.87
C THR A 417 -20.26 8.96 13.64
N GLU A 418 -21.25 9.84 13.71
CA GLU A 418 -21.33 10.92 12.75
C GLU A 418 -20.30 11.99 13.10
N LEU A 419 -19.64 12.55 12.09
CA LEU A 419 -18.68 13.63 12.34
C LEU A 419 -19.41 14.90 12.76
N PRO A 420 -18.89 15.65 13.74
CA PRO A 420 -19.33 17.00 14.06
C PRO A 420 -19.29 17.94 12.84
N ASP A 421 -20.22 18.88 12.76
CA ASP A 421 -20.35 19.75 11.57
C ASP A 421 -19.17 20.72 11.39
N ASN A 422 -18.60 21.20 12.50
CA ASN A 422 -17.36 21.98 12.48
C ASN A 422 -16.23 21.22 11.77
N LEU A 423 -16.07 19.93 12.08
CA LEU A 423 -15.08 19.08 11.45
C LEU A 423 -15.44 18.81 9.99
N LYS A 424 -16.71 18.46 9.67
CA LYS A 424 -17.15 18.26 8.28
C LYS A 424 -16.80 19.45 7.38
N SER A 425 -16.91 20.68 7.89
CA SER A 425 -16.60 21.90 7.13
C SER A 425 -15.13 22.02 6.69
N MET A 426 -14.21 21.41 7.45
CA MET A 426 -12.76 21.43 7.19
C MET A 426 -12.36 20.48 6.06
N PHE A 427 -13.24 19.54 5.69
CA PHE A 427 -12.95 18.51 4.70
C PHE A 427 -13.82 18.63 3.45
N ARG A 428 -13.22 18.39 2.29
CA ARG A 428 -13.95 18.26 1.03
C ARG A 428 -14.41 16.80 0.83
N PRO A 429 -15.72 16.52 0.82
CA PRO A 429 -16.21 15.15 0.71
C PRO A 429 -16.17 14.65 -0.74
N ILE A 430 -15.89 13.35 -0.92
CA ILE A 430 -16.12 12.64 -2.18
C ILE A 430 -16.74 11.27 -1.96
N ALA A 431 -17.78 10.94 -2.73
CA ALA A 431 -18.44 9.64 -2.69
C ALA A 431 -17.71 8.59 -3.55
N MET A 432 -17.16 7.57 -2.89
CA MET A 432 -16.48 6.40 -3.48
C MET A 432 -17.42 5.19 -3.47
N VAL A 433 -18.39 5.16 -4.41
CA VAL A 433 -19.54 4.24 -4.37
C VAL A 433 -19.25 2.88 -5.01
N VAL A 434 -19.13 2.80 -6.34
CA VAL A 434 -18.82 1.54 -7.04
C VAL A 434 -17.71 1.79 -8.07
N PRO A 435 -16.53 1.15 -7.91
CA PRO A 435 -15.46 1.20 -8.90
C PRO A 435 -15.77 0.33 -10.13
N ASP A 436 -15.15 0.64 -11.27
CA ASP A 436 -15.28 -0.16 -12.50
C ASP A 436 -14.42 -1.44 -12.40
N SER A 437 -15.03 -2.51 -11.91
CA SER A 437 -14.39 -3.82 -11.75
C SER A 437 -13.92 -4.44 -13.06
N SER A 438 -14.59 -4.16 -14.19
CA SER A 438 -14.19 -4.70 -15.49
C SER A 438 -12.89 -4.06 -15.98
N MET A 439 -12.77 -2.73 -15.87
CA MET A 439 -11.54 -2.01 -16.20
C MET A 439 -10.38 -2.45 -15.30
N ILE A 440 -10.64 -2.56 -13.99
CA ILE A 440 -9.64 -3.05 -13.03
C ILE A 440 -9.18 -4.46 -13.40
N ALA A 441 -10.10 -5.34 -13.79
CA ALA A 441 -9.77 -6.70 -14.19
C ALA A 441 -8.89 -6.74 -15.45
N GLU A 442 -9.24 -5.96 -16.47
CA GLU A 442 -8.52 -5.90 -17.74
C GLU A 442 -7.06 -5.46 -17.52
N ILE A 443 -6.88 -4.37 -16.77
CA ILE A 443 -5.56 -3.76 -16.54
C ILE A 443 -4.71 -4.67 -15.64
N THR A 444 -5.32 -5.30 -14.64
CA THR A 444 -4.61 -6.25 -13.77
C THR A 444 -4.14 -7.46 -14.56
N LEU A 445 -5.01 -8.05 -15.41
CA LEU A 445 -4.62 -9.18 -16.27
C LEU A 445 -3.52 -8.79 -17.25
N PHE A 446 -3.56 -7.57 -17.81
CA PHE A 446 -2.50 -7.07 -18.68
C PHE A 446 -1.15 -6.99 -17.94
N ALA A 447 -1.14 -6.44 -16.72
CA ALA A 447 0.06 -6.38 -15.89
C ALA A 447 0.58 -7.78 -15.47
N GLU A 448 -0.28 -8.79 -15.42
CA GLU A 448 0.11 -10.18 -15.16
C GLU A 448 0.52 -10.95 -16.43
N GLY A 449 0.48 -10.31 -17.61
CA GLY A 449 0.99 -10.85 -18.89
C GLY A 449 -0.04 -11.61 -19.74
N PHE A 450 -1.33 -11.48 -19.44
CA PHE A 450 -2.42 -12.03 -20.25
C PHE A 450 -2.58 -11.25 -21.57
N SER A 451 -3.01 -11.94 -22.62
CA SER A 451 -3.13 -11.39 -23.98
C SER A 451 -4.57 -10.94 -24.28
N SER A 452 -5.55 -11.82 -24.05
CA SER A 452 -6.98 -11.57 -24.34
C SER A 452 -7.71 -10.86 -23.18
N THR A 453 -7.05 -9.87 -22.58
CA THR A 453 -7.43 -9.28 -21.28
C THR A 453 -8.86 -8.74 -21.26
N LYS A 454 -9.32 -8.08 -22.33
CA LYS A 454 -10.65 -7.49 -22.41
C LYS A 454 -11.78 -8.53 -22.35
N THR A 455 -11.61 -9.66 -23.04
CA THR A 455 -12.61 -10.74 -23.03
C THR A 455 -12.60 -11.46 -21.69
N LEU A 456 -11.41 -11.78 -21.18
CA LEU A 456 -11.22 -12.43 -19.88
C LEU A 456 -11.80 -11.57 -18.73
N ALA A 457 -11.53 -10.27 -18.74
CA ALA A 457 -12.04 -9.33 -17.75
C ALA A 457 -13.58 -9.30 -17.70
N LYS A 458 -14.22 -9.31 -18.88
CA LYS A 458 -15.69 -9.41 -18.96
C LYS A 458 -16.20 -10.72 -18.39
N LYS A 459 -15.57 -11.86 -18.71
CA LYS A 459 -15.95 -13.16 -18.14
C LYS A 459 -15.86 -13.16 -16.62
N VAL A 460 -14.76 -12.65 -16.05
CA VAL A 460 -14.57 -12.54 -14.59
C VAL A 460 -15.60 -11.61 -13.97
N PHE A 461 -15.82 -10.45 -14.56
CA PHE A 461 -16.83 -9.50 -14.06
C PHE A 461 -18.23 -10.11 -14.07
N THR A 462 -18.63 -10.74 -15.18
CA THR A 462 -19.92 -11.41 -15.31
C THR A 462 -20.06 -12.53 -14.30
N LEU A 463 -19.05 -13.39 -14.12
CA LEU A 463 -19.06 -14.45 -13.12
C LEU A 463 -19.34 -13.89 -11.73
N TYR A 464 -18.57 -12.90 -11.26
CA TYR A 464 -18.74 -12.33 -9.92
C TYR A 464 -20.09 -11.60 -9.76
N ASN A 465 -20.61 -11.00 -10.83
CA ASN A 465 -21.94 -10.39 -10.79
C ASN A 465 -23.05 -11.45 -10.70
N LEU A 466 -22.95 -12.53 -11.47
CA LEU A 466 -23.88 -13.64 -11.43
C LEU A 466 -23.82 -14.39 -10.10
N THR A 467 -22.64 -14.56 -9.50
CA THR A 467 -22.54 -15.21 -8.19
C THR A 467 -23.22 -14.41 -7.09
N VAL A 468 -23.13 -13.08 -7.12
CA VAL A 468 -23.86 -12.20 -6.18
C VAL A 468 -25.37 -12.27 -6.39
N GLN A 469 -25.83 -12.45 -7.64
CA GLN A 469 -27.26 -12.46 -7.97
C GLN A 469 -27.94 -13.82 -7.78
N GLN A 470 -27.23 -14.92 -8.07
CA GLN A 470 -27.82 -16.27 -8.15
C GLN A 470 -27.52 -17.15 -6.94
N LEU A 471 -26.37 -16.97 -6.28
CA LEU A 471 -26.04 -17.80 -5.12
C LEU A 471 -26.83 -17.35 -3.89
N SER A 472 -26.98 -18.27 -2.94
CA SER A 472 -27.62 -17.96 -1.68
C SER A 472 -26.87 -16.85 -0.92
N LYS A 473 -27.60 -16.02 -0.17
CA LYS A 473 -26.99 -14.99 0.68
C LYS A 473 -26.37 -15.65 1.91
N GLN A 474 -25.05 -15.66 1.97
CA GLN A 474 -24.27 -16.18 3.09
C GLN A 474 -23.39 -15.07 3.66
N ASP A 475 -23.26 -14.99 4.99
CA ASP A 475 -22.46 -13.95 5.66
C ASP A 475 -20.96 -14.01 5.30
N HIS A 476 -20.47 -15.19 4.93
CA HIS A 476 -19.06 -15.43 4.59
C HIS A 476 -18.77 -15.30 3.08
N TYR A 477 -19.78 -15.02 2.25
CA TYR A 477 -19.57 -14.80 0.82
C TYR A 477 -19.03 -13.39 0.56
N ASP A 478 -17.81 -13.34 0.01
CA ASP A 478 -17.18 -12.12 -0.46
C ASP A 478 -16.83 -12.28 -1.94
N PHE A 479 -17.69 -11.70 -2.78
CA PHE A 479 -17.52 -11.54 -4.21
C PHE A 479 -17.27 -10.07 -4.58
N GLY A 480 -16.75 -9.28 -3.64
CA GLY A 480 -16.41 -7.87 -3.87
C GLY A 480 -15.13 -7.68 -4.69
N LEU A 481 -14.79 -6.40 -4.94
CA LEU A 481 -13.62 -6.03 -5.73
C LEU A 481 -12.31 -6.62 -5.17
N ARG A 482 -12.16 -6.68 -3.85
CA ARG A 482 -10.96 -7.22 -3.20
C ARG A 482 -10.78 -8.72 -3.52
N ALA A 483 -11.86 -9.48 -3.53
CA ALA A 483 -11.85 -10.90 -3.90
C ALA A 483 -11.45 -11.06 -5.37
N LEU A 484 -12.06 -10.28 -6.26
CA LEU A 484 -11.75 -10.25 -7.69
C LEU A 484 -10.27 -9.97 -7.95
N VAL A 485 -9.71 -8.86 -7.42
CA VAL A 485 -8.29 -8.51 -7.62
C VAL A 485 -7.35 -9.58 -7.06
N SER A 486 -7.74 -10.24 -5.95
CA SER A 486 -6.96 -11.34 -5.39
C SER A 486 -6.87 -12.53 -6.35
N VAL A 487 -7.98 -12.89 -7.02
CA VAL A 487 -7.98 -13.94 -8.05
C VAL A 487 -7.07 -13.60 -9.20
N LEU A 488 -7.11 -12.36 -9.70
CA LEU A 488 -6.30 -11.99 -10.87
C LEU A 488 -4.80 -12.03 -10.57
N ARG A 489 -4.39 -11.61 -9.37
CA ARG A 489 -2.99 -11.73 -8.92
C ARG A 489 -2.57 -13.20 -8.76
N TYR A 490 -3.47 -14.03 -8.24
CA TYR A 490 -3.24 -15.48 -8.13
C TYR A 490 -3.10 -16.13 -9.51
N ALA A 491 -3.94 -15.76 -10.47
CA ALA A 491 -3.85 -16.20 -11.86
C ALA A 491 -2.52 -15.81 -12.51
N GLY A 492 -2.02 -14.60 -12.25
CA GLY A 492 -0.68 -14.19 -12.65
C GLY A 492 0.43 -15.08 -12.07
N LYS A 493 0.33 -15.47 -10.79
CA LYS A 493 1.28 -16.41 -10.16
C LYS A 493 1.23 -17.79 -10.82
N LYS A 494 0.03 -18.33 -11.09
CA LYS A 494 -0.16 -19.62 -11.77
C LYS A 494 0.34 -19.59 -13.21
N LYS A 495 0.12 -18.47 -13.93
CA LYS A 495 0.64 -18.27 -15.29
C LYS A 495 2.16 -18.35 -15.36
N ARG A 496 2.85 -17.80 -14.37
CA ARG A 496 4.32 -17.90 -14.27
C ARG A 496 4.79 -19.31 -13.96
N ALA A 497 4.06 -20.03 -13.11
CA ALA A 497 4.36 -21.43 -12.80
C ALA A 497 4.09 -22.37 -13.99
N ASN A 498 3.11 -22.03 -14.85
CA ASN A 498 2.69 -22.85 -15.99
C ASN A 498 2.60 -22.01 -17.28
N PRO A 499 3.74 -21.62 -17.91
CA PRO A 499 3.74 -20.71 -19.06
C PRO A 499 3.09 -21.27 -20.34
N ASN A 500 3.01 -22.59 -20.47
CA ASN A 500 2.52 -23.28 -21.67
C ASN A 500 0.99 -23.43 -21.69
N MET A 501 0.33 -23.16 -20.57
CA MET A 501 -1.11 -23.30 -20.41
C MET A 501 -1.84 -22.11 -21.00
N SER A 502 -3.04 -22.32 -21.54
CA SER A 502 -3.79 -21.20 -22.12
C SER A 502 -4.26 -20.22 -21.05
N ASP A 503 -4.42 -18.95 -21.46
CA ASP A 503 -4.89 -17.86 -20.59
C ASP A 503 -6.26 -18.16 -19.96
N GLU A 504 -7.15 -18.83 -20.70
CA GLU A 504 -8.49 -19.15 -20.20
C GLU A 504 -8.46 -20.32 -19.21
N GLU A 505 -7.69 -21.37 -19.45
CA GLU A 505 -7.54 -22.50 -18.51
C GLU A 505 -6.91 -22.04 -17.19
N LEU A 506 -5.88 -21.19 -17.26
CA LEU A 506 -5.22 -20.62 -16.08
C LEU A 506 -6.18 -19.77 -15.23
N LEU A 507 -7.03 -19.00 -15.91
CA LEU A 507 -8.01 -18.15 -15.25
C LEU A 507 -9.11 -18.99 -14.60
N LEU A 508 -9.61 -20.01 -15.32
CA LEU A 508 -10.59 -20.97 -14.82
C LEU A 508 -10.07 -21.69 -13.57
N LEU A 509 -8.83 -22.22 -13.62
CA LEU A 509 -8.17 -22.85 -12.48
C LEU A 509 -8.13 -21.93 -11.27
N SER A 510 -7.73 -20.67 -11.49
CA SER A 510 -7.61 -19.67 -10.42
C SER A 510 -8.96 -19.29 -9.81
N LEU A 511 -10.02 -19.24 -10.62
CA LEU A 511 -11.38 -18.99 -10.17
C LEU A 511 -11.91 -20.14 -9.31
N ASN A 512 -11.62 -21.37 -9.70
CA ASN A 512 -12.00 -22.57 -8.97
C ASN A 512 -11.26 -22.66 -7.63
N ASP A 513 -9.93 -22.56 -7.64
CA ASP A 513 -9.08 -22.66 -6.45
C ASP A 513 -9.50 -21.66 -5.36
N MET A 514 -9.87 -20.44 -5.76
CA MET A 514 -10.19 -19.36 -4.81
C MET A 514 -11.65 -19.29 -4.37
N ASN A 515 -12.59 -19.94 -5.06
CA ASN A 515 -14.01 -19.83 -4.76
C ASN A 515 -14.64 -21.13 -4.28
N LEU A 516 -14.26 -22.30 -4.82
CA LEU A 516 -14.93 -23.57 -4.51
C LEU A 516 -14.88 -23.91 -3.01
N ALA A 517 -13.79 -23.59 -2.33
CA ALA A 517 -13.65 -23.87 -0.89
C ALA A 517 -14.62 -23.06 0.00
N LYS A 518 -15.17 -21.95 -0.51
CA LYS A 518 -16.08 -21.06 0.21
C LYS A 518 -17.54 -21.45 0.05
N LEU A 519 -17.89 -22.13 -1.04
CA LEU A 519 -19.28 -22.36 -1.43
C LEU A 519 -19.94 -23.45 -0.58
N THR A 520 -21.24 -23.27 -0.34
CA THR A 520 -22.08 -24.31 0.25
C THR A 520 -22.30 -25.45 -0.75
N SER A 521 -22.67 -26.64 -0.27
CA SER A 521 -22.97 -27.78 -1.14
C SER A 521 -24.15 -27.54 -2.08
N VAL A 522 -25.07 -26.62 -1.73
CA VAL A 522 -26.23 -26.25 -2.54
C VAL A 522 -25.83 -25.26 -3.65
N ASP A 523 -24.91 -24.34 -3.35
CA ASP A 523 -24.45 -23.33 -4.31
C ASP A 523 -23.36 -23.85 -5.25
N LEU A 524 -22.68 -24.95 -4.90
CA LEU A 524 -21.60 -25.52 -5.71
C LEU A 524 -22.05 -25.89 -7.14
N PRO A 525 -23.18 -26.60 -7.36
CA PRO A 525 -23.65 -26.91 -8.71
C PRO A 525 -24.07 -25.65 -9.49
N LEU A 526 -24.59 -24.62 -8.80
CA LEU A 526 -24.95 -23.35 -9.44
C LEU A 526 -23.70 -22.62 -9.95
N PHE A 527 -22.66 -22.56 -9.12
CA PHE A 527 -21.38 -21.97 -9.50
C PHE A 527 -20.73 -22.72 -10.67
N GLU A 528 -20.71 -24.05 -10.62
CA GLU A 528 -20.22 -24.89 -11.72
C GLU A 528 -21.01 -24.63 -13.01
N GLY A 529 -22.34 -24.50 -12.93
CA GLY A 529 -23.18 -24.12 -14.07
C GLY A 529 -22.80 -22.77 -14.69
N ILE A 530 -22.59 -21.74 -13.86
CA ILE A 530 -22.14 -20.41 -14.32
C ILE A 530 -20.75 -20.50 -14.98
N ILE A 531 -19.84 -21.29 -14.40
CA ILE A 531 -18.50 -21.50 -14.93
C ILE A 531 -18.55 -22.19 -16.30
N THR A 532 -19.33 -23.27 -16.43
CA THR A 532 -19.47 -23.99 -17.70
C THR A 532 -20.10 -23.10 -18.78
N ASP A 533 -21.06 -22.23 -18.45
CA ASP A 533 -21.65 -21.29 -19.41
C ASP A 533 -20.63 -20.23 -19.88
N LEU A 534 -19.77 -19.74 -18.99
CA LEU A 534 -18.74 -18.74 -19.33
C LEU A 534 -17.49 -19.33 -20.00
N PHE A 535 -17.22 -20.62 -19.77
CA PHE A 535 -16.07 -21.36 -20.29
C PHE A 535 -16.50 -22.73 -20.89
N PRO A 536 -17.34 -22.74 -21.95
CA PRO A 536 -18.00 -23.96 -22.42
C PRO A 536 -17.08 -24.98 -23.09
N SER A 537 -15.87 -24.58 -23.51
CA SER A 537 -14.95 -25.42 -24.29
C SER A 537 -13.67 -25.76 -23.53
N ILE A 538 -13.66 -25.59 -22.20
CA ILE A 538 -12.45 -25.73 -21.39
C ILE A 538 -12.70 -26.72 -20.27
N GLU A 539 -11.90 -27.78 -20.26
CA GLU A 539 -11.89 -28.71 -19.14
C GLU A 539 -11.03 -28.16 -17.99
N PRO A 540 -11.48 -28.29 -16.73
CA PRO A 540 -10.70 -27.85 -15.60
C PRO A 540 -9.42 -28.70 -15.49
N PRO A 541 -8.24 -28.06 -15.42
CA PRO A 541 -6.97 -28.78 -15.39
C PRO A 541 -6.78 -29.53 -14.06
N THR A 542 -6.23 -30.74 -14.13
CA THR A 542 -5.91 -31.53 -12.94
C THR A 542 -4.53 -31.19 -12.40
N ILE A 543 -4.44 -30.70 -11.17
CA ILE A 543 -3.17 -30.51 -10.45
C ILE A 543 -2.79 -31.80 -9.72
N ASP A 544 -1.51 -32.20 -9.80
CA ASP A 544 -0.99 -33.35 -9.07
C ASP A 544 -0.70 -33.01 -7.59
N TYR A 545 -1.48 -33.59 -6.68
CA TYR A 545 -1.32 -33.47 -5.23
C TYR A 545 -0.76 -34.75 -4.57
N SER A 546 -0.11 -35.63 -5.33
CA SER A 546 0.35 -36.93 -4.83
C SER A 546 1.27 -36.83 -3.60
N LYS A 547 2.17 -35.83 -3.56
CA LYS A 547 3.05 -35.59 -2.39
C LYS A 547 2.26 -35.34 -1.10
N ILE A 548 1.28 -34.44 -1.16
CA ILE A 548 0.41 -34.10 -0.02
C ILE A 548 -0.46 -35.29 0.35
N LYS A 549 -1.01 -36.01 -0.64
CA LYS A 549 -1.86 -37.19 -0.41
C LYS A 549 -1.11 -38.29 0.34
N ASN A 550 0.12 -38.60 -0.07
CA ASN A 550 0.93 -39.64 0.56
C ASN A 550 1.32 -39.27 2.00
N ALA A 551 1.83 -38.05 2.20
CA ALA A 551 2.16 -37.55 3.53
C ALA A 551 0.92 -37.49 4.45
N LEU A 552 -0.24 -37.06 3.92
CA LEU A 552 -1.48 -37.02 4.69
C LEU A 552 -1.92 -38.42 5.13
N GLN A 553 -1.78 -39.43 4.27
CA GLN A 553 -2.11 -40.81 4.60
C GLN A 553 -1.23 -41.34 5.74
N GLU A 554 0.07 -41.05 5.71
CA GLU A 554 1.01 -41.41 6.78
C GLU A 554 0.66 -40.72 8.11
N GLU A 555 0.42 -39.41 8.09
CA GLU A 555 0.04 -38.66 9.29
C GLU A 555 -1.30 -39.12 9.87
N CYS A 556 -2.28 -39.42 9.01
CA CYS A 556 -3.56 -40.00 9.43
C CYS A 556 -3.36 -41.34 10.15
N ASN A 557 -2.50 -42.22 9.61
CA ASN A 557 -2.19 -43.51 10.22
C ASN A 557 -1.52 -43.35 11.61
N LYS A 558 -0.60 -42.38 11.77
CA LYS A 558 0.08 -42.12 13.06
C LYS A 558 -0.89 -41.75 14.18
N ILE A 559 -1.95 -41.00 13.86
CA ILE A 559 -2.96 -40.57 14.85
C ILE A 559 -4.20 -41.48 14.87
N ASN A 560 -4.14 -42.66 14.22
CA ASN A 560 -5.24 -43.61 14.10
C ASN A 560 -6.53 -43.00 13.50
N LEU A 561 -6.40 -42.06 12.56
CA LEU A 561 -7.51 -41.45 11.85
C LEU A 561 -7.67 -42.09 10.47
N ARG A 562 -8.91 -42.44 10.08
CA ARG A 562 -9.19 -42.94 8.73
C ARG A 562 -9.23 -41.77 7.75
N MET A 563 -8.34 -41.78 6.75
CA MET A 563 -8.40 -40.82 5.65
C MET A 563 -9.65 -41.10 4.79
N THR A 564 -10.53 -40.13 4.69
CA THR A 564 -11.67 -40.16 3.74
C THR A 564 -11.37 -39.24 2.55
N PRO A 565 -12.04 -39.42 1.40
CA PRO A 565 -11.93 -38.48 0.28
C PRO A 565 -12.22 -37.04 0.70
N PHE A 566 -13.21 -36.84 1.58
CA PHE A 566 -13.56 -35.54 2.13
C PHE A 566 -12.40 -34.90 2.92
N THR A 567 -11.70 -35.69 3.75
CA THR A 567 -10.51 -35.23 4.49
C THR A 567 -9.43 -34.72 3.54
N LEU A 568 -9.12 -35.49 2.49
CA LEU A 568 -8.13 -35.13 1.48
C LEU A 568 -8.51 -33.82 0.77
N THR A 569 -9.75 -33.73 0.28
CA THR A 569 -10.25 -32.52 -0.39
C THR A 569 -10.15 -31.29 0.50
N LYS A 570 -10.52 -31.39 1.79
CA LYS A 570 -10.48 -30.24 2.70
C LYS A 570 -9.06 -29.81 3.10
N VAL A 571 -8.12 -30.74 3.22
CA VAL A 571 -6.70 -30.41 3.45
C VAL A 571 -6.10 -29.72 2.22
N ILE A 572 -6.40 -30.21 1.00
CA ILE A 572 -5.94 -29.58 -0.25
C ILE A 572 -6.55 -28.17 -0.41
N GLN A 573 -7.86 -28.01 -0.18
CA GLN A 573 -8.52 -26.70 -0.24
C GLN A 573 -7.90 -25.70 0.76
N LEU A 574 -7.59 -26.15 1.98
CA LEU A 574 -6.94 -25.30 2.98
C LEU A 574 -5.51 -24.93 2.55
N TYR A 575 -4.75 -25.88 2.00
CA TYR A 575 -3.41 -25.66 1.46
C TYR A 575 -3.42 -24.60 0.34
N GLU A 576 -4.31 -24.73 -0.65
CA GLU A 576 -4.43 -23.75 -1.74
C GLU A 576 -4.94 -22.38 -1.27
N THR A 577 -5.92 -22.37 -0.35
CA THR A 577 -6.39 -21.12 0.24
C THR A 577 -5.25 -20.42 0.99
N LYS A 578 -4.39 -21.18 1.68
CA LYS A 578 -3.23 -20.65 2.39
C LYS A 578 -2.13 -20.16 1.43
N SER A 579 -1.93 -20.85 0.31
CA SER A 579 -0.95 -20.46 -0.72
C SER A 579 -1.30 -19.12 -1.38
N SER A 580 -2.60 -18.77 -1.38
CA SER A 580 -3.12 -17.50 -1.92
C SER A 580 -3.23 -16.38 -0.86
N ARG A 581 -3.50 -16.70 0.42
CA ARG A 581 -3.76 -15.71 1.48
C ARG A 581 -3.06 -16.06 2.80
N HIS A 582 -2.47 -15.04 3.44
CA HIS A 582 -1.82 -15.18 4.73
C HIS A 582 -2.80 -15.45 5.89
N SER A 583 -4.03 -14.93 5.81
CA SER A 583 -5.08 -15.17 6.81
C SER A 583 -6.25 -15.92 6.19
N VAL A 584 -6.71 -16.96 6.89
CA VAL A 584 -7.77 -17.87 6.46
C VAL A 584 -8.72 -18.11 7.63
N MET A 585 -10.01 -18.17 7.32
CA MET A 585 -11.07 -18.55 8.26
C MET A 585 -11.58 -19.94 7.89
N ILE A 586 -11.67 -20.83 8.87
CA ILE A 586 -12.28 -22.16 8.70
C ILE A 586 -13.66 -22.11 9.32
N VAL A 587 -14.69 -22.04 8.48
CA VAL A 587 -16.10 -21.91 8.89
C VAL A 587 -16.77 -23.28 8.88
N GLY A 588 -17.53 -23.58 9.93
CA GLY A 588 -18.27 -24.83 10.05
C GLY A 588 -18.80 -25.08 11.46
N LYS A 589 -19.75 -26.02 11.59
CA LYS A 589 -20.40 -26.36 12.86
C LYS A 589 -19.42 -27.00 13.87
N ALA A 590 -19.80 -27.05 15.14
CA ALA A 590 -19.06 -27.83 16.13
C ALA A 590 -18.89 -29.29 15.65
N LEU A 591 -17.76 -29.91 15.99
CA LEU A 591 -17.42 -31.29 15.60
C LEU A 591 -17.34 -31.57 14.09
N SER A 592 -17.30 -30.55 13.23
CA SER A 592 -17.18 -30.73 11.77
C SER A 592 -15.74 -31.01 11.28
N GLY A 593 -14.83 -31.42 12.16
CA GLY A 593 -13.43 -31.72 11.83
C GLY A 593 -12.51 -30.53 11.56
N LYS A 594 -12.94 -29.28 11.81
CA LYS A 594 -12.14 -28.06 11.52
C LYS A 594 -10.74 -28.10 12.12
N SER A 595 -10.66 -28.42 13.42
CA SER A 595 -9.39 -28.50 14.14
C SER A 595 -8.51 -29.63 13.62
N THR A 596 -9.13 -30.76 13.27
CA THR A 596 -8.44 -31.90 12.66
C THR A 596 -7.84 -31.53 11.31
N THR A 597 -8.58 -30.81 10.45
CA THR A 597 -8.12 -30.43 9.10
C THR A 597 -6.84 -29.58 9.14
N TRP A 598 -6.80 -28.51 9.93
CA TRP A 598 -5.60 -27.66 9.96
C TRP A 598 -4.44 -28.30 10.73
N ARG A 599 -4.72 -29.13 11.74
CA ARG A 599 -3.67 -29.91 12.44
C ARG A 599 -3.02 -30.92 11.52
N LEU A 600 -3.80 -31.61 10.70
CA LEU A 600 -3.29 -32.51 9.66
C LEU A 600 -2.44 -31.74 8.65
N LEU A 601 -2.89 -30.58 8.19
CA LEU A 601 -2.09 -29.75 7.28
C LEU A 601 -0.75 -29.33 7.91
N LYS A 602 -0.76 -28.90 9.19
CA LYS A 602 0.46 -28.60 9.95
C LYS A 602 1.39 -29.82 10.05
N ALA A 603 0.85 -31.00 10.35
CA ALA A 603 1.64 -32.23 10.43
C ALA A 603 2.27 -32.60 9.07
N VAL A 604 1.51 -32.46 7.97
CA VAL A 604 2.00 -32.67 6.60
C VAL A 604 3.12 -31.69 6.27
N HIS A 605 2.94 -30.39 6.56
CA HIS A 605 3.99 -29.38 6.39
C HIS A 605 5.26 -29.74 7.15
N ASN A 606 5.15 -30.07 8.45
CA ASN A 606 6.29 -30.40 9.29
C ASN A 606 6.97 -31.73 8.89
N SER A 607 6.22 -32.68 8.34
CA SER A 607 6.78 -33.93 7.84
C SER A 607 7.56 -33.70 6.54
N LEU A 608 6.97 -32.96 5.60
CA LEU A 608 7.60 -32.64 4.32
C LEU A 608 8.77 -31.66 4.46
N ALA A 609 8.74 -30.74 5.42
CA ALA A 609 9.82 -29.78 5.67
C ALA A 609 11.12 -30.44 6.17
N LYS A 610 11.06 -31.65 6.74
CA LYS A 610 12.24 -32.42 7.16
C LYS A 610 12.98 -33.06 5.98
N VAL A 611 12.35 -33.14 4.82
CA VAL A 611 12.96 -33.70 3.61
C VAL A 611 13.92 -32.67 3.02
N PRO A 612 15.18 -33.02 2.71
CA PRO A 612 16.11 -32.11 2.06
C PRO A 612 15.53 -31.57 0.74
N ASN A 613 15.69 -30.26 0.49
CA ASN A 613 15.17 -29.55 -0.70
C ASN A 613 13.64 -29.59 -0.86
N SER A 614 12.90 -29.60 0.26
CA SER A 614 11.44 -29.49 0.25
C SER A 614 10.98 -28.04 0.06
N ASP A 615 9.88 -27.86 -0.68
CA ASP A 615 9.18 -26.57 -0.82
C ASP A 615 8.28 -26.26 0.40
N PHE A 616 8.28 -27.11 1.43
CA PHE A 616 7.44 -26.99 2.61
C PHE A 616 8.21 -26.41 3.80
N GLU A 617 7.51 -25.56 4.55
CA GLU A 617 8.04 -24.86 5.72
C GLU A 617 7.50 -25.45 7.03
N MET A 618 8.30 -25.32 8.10
CA MET A 618 7.89 -25.69 9.45
C MET A 618 6.81 -24.73 9.98
N VAL A 619 5.80 -25.29 10.64
CA VAL A 619 4.63 -24.56 11.14
C VAL A 619 4.52 -24.69 12.66
N THR A 620 4.55 -23.54 13.33
CA THR A 620 4.29 -23.37 14.77
C THR A 620 2.87 -22.85 14.99
N GLU A 621 2.27 -23.17 16.14
CA GLU A 621 0.89 -22.82 16.47
C GLU A 621 0.84 -22.08 17.80
N TYR A 622 0.09 -20.97 17.81
CA TYR A 622 -0.28 -20.25 19.02
C TYR A 622 -1.80 -20.17 19.08
N SER A 623 -2.40 -20.84 20.08
CA SER A 623 -3.85 -20.87 20.27
C SER A 623 -4.29 -19.69 21.14
N LEU A 624 -5.23 -18.88 20.66
CA LEU A 624 -5.78 -17.72 21.37
C LEU A 624 -7.29 -17.63 21.18
N ASN A 625 -8.02 -17.32 22.25
CA ASN A 625 -9.44 -16.98 22.19
C ASN A 625 -9.61 -15.45 22.33
N PRO A 626 -9.97 -14.72 21.27
CA PRO A 626 -10.09 -13.26 21.36
C PRO A 626 -11.25 -12.81 22.25
N LYS A 627 -12.26 -13.66 22.52
CA LYS A 627 -13.39 -13.34 23.40
C LYS A 627 -13.09 -13.52 24.89
N SER A 628 -11.96 -14.14 25.25
CA SER A 628 -11.59 -14.31 26.66
C SER A 628 -10.82 -13.13 27.23
N LEU A 629 -10.53 -12.12 26.41
CA LEU A 629 -9.76 -10.92 26.77
C LEU A 629 -10.56 -9.68 26.35
N SER A 630 -10.39 -8.60 27.09
CA SER A 630 -10.82 -7.27 26.63
C SER A 630 -9.99 -6.84 25.40
N LEU A 631 -10.47 -5.83 24.67
CA LEU A 631 -9.73 -5.30 23.51
C LEU A 631 -8.37 -4.71 23.93
N GLY A 632 -8.30 -4.06 25.10
CA GLY A 632 -7.06 -3.54 25.67
C GLY A 632 -6.07 -4.65 26.02
N GLU A 633 -6.50 -5.72 26.68
CA GLU A 633 -5.63 -6.87 26.98
C GLU A 633 -5.19 -7.64 25.73
N LEU A 634 -6.02 -7.66 24.68
CA LEU A 634 -5.72 -8.38 23.45
C LEU A 634 -4.70 -7.62 22.58
N TYR A 635 -4.90 -6.33 22.37
CA TYR A 635 -4.11 -5.51 21.43
C TYR A 635 -3.11 -4.56 22.11
N GLY A 636 -3.36 -4.22 23.37
CA GLY A 636 -2.67 -3.18 24.13
C GLY A 636 -3.53 -1.94 24.29
N GLU A 637 -3.32 -1.20 25.37
CA GLU A 637 -4.02 0.05 25.65
C GLU A 637 -3.09 1.09 26.29
N PHE A 638 -3.40 2.37 26.03
CA PHE A 638 -2.74 3.47 26.71
C PHE A 638 -3.54 3.84 27.95
N ASN A 639 -2.93 3.68 29.13
CA ASN A 639 -3.56 4.05 30.38
C ASN A 639 -3.43 5.56 30.59
N LEU A 640 -4.54 6.30 30.49
CA LEU A 640 -4.57 7.76 30.66
C LEU A 640 -4.18 8.22 32.07
N SER A 641 -4.33 7.37 33.08
CA SER A 641 -3.99 7.70 34.47
C SER A 641 -2.48 7.62 34.71
N THR A 642 -1.81 6.64 34.10
CA THR A 642 -0.36 6.44 34.24
C THR A 642 0.45 7.02 33.08
N ASN A 643 -0.21 7.40 31.98
CA ASN A 643 0.41 7.74 30.69
C ASN A 643 1.36 6.63 30.16
N GLU A 644 1.04 5.36 30.43
CA GLU A 644 1.82 4.20 29.98
C GLU A 644 1.06 3.36 28.95
N TRP A 645 1.80 2.82 27.99
CA TRP A 645 1.30 1.81 27.06
C TRP A 645 1.50 0.41 27.64
N THR A 646 0.44 -0.38 27.71
CA THR A 646 0.52 -1.81 28.03
C THR A 646 0.41 -2.62 26.74
N ASP A 647 1.30 -3.59 26.53
CA ASP A 647 1.26 -4.43 25.33
C ASP A 647 0.23 -5.54 25.47
N GLY A 648 -0.55 -5.78 24.42
CA GLY A 648 -1.55 -6.85 24.40
C GLY A 648 -0.95 -8.23 24.15
N VAL A 649 -1.67 -9.29 24.54
CA VAL A 649 -1.25 -10.68 24.36
C VAL A 649 -0.98 -11.01 22.89
N LEU A 650 -1.84 -10.57 21.97
CA LEU A 650 -1.66 -10.82 20.54
C LEU A 650 -0.44 -10.06 20.00
N SER A 651 -0.26 -8.81 20.42
CA SER A 651 0.87 -7.97 20.03
C SER A 651 2.20 -8.57 20.47
N SER A 652 2.24 -9.11 21.69
CA SER A 652 3.41 -9.81 22.24
C SER A 652 3.77 -11.08 21.45
N ILE A 653 2.79 -11.96 21.20
CA ILE A 653 2.99 -13.18 20.38
C ILE A 653 3.50 -12.83 18.98
N MET A 654 2.89 -11.82 18.35
CA MET A 654 3.27 -11.36 17.01
C MET A 654 4.72 -10.84 17.01
N ARG A 655 5.10 -10.05 18.02
CA ARG A 655 6.44 -9.49 18.17
C ARG A 655 7.47 -10.60 18.34
N GLN A 656 7.24 -11.54 19.26
CA GLN A 656 8.12 -12.69 19.47
C GLN A 656 8.32 -13.48 18.18
N THR A 657 7.23 -13.81 17.48
CA THR A 657 7.28 -14.56 16.21
C THR A 657 8.05 -13.78 15.13
N CYS A 658 7.87 -12.46 15.05
CA CYS A 658 8.62 -11.59 14.14
C CYS A 658 10.12 -11.55 14.44
N SER A 659 10.50 -11.51 15.72
CA SER A 659 11.89 -11.43 16.17
C SER A 659 12.65 -12.72 15.88
N GLU A 660 12.03 -13.88 16.12
CA GLU A 660 12.62 -15.20 15.84
C GLU A 660 12.92 -15.37 14.34
N LEU A 661 12.08 -14.79 13.47
CA LEU A 661 12.25 -14.76 12.01
C LEU A 661 13.40 -13.86 11.52
N GLN A 662 13.91 -12.91 12.33
CA GLN A 662 15.06 -12.09 11.90
C GLN A 662 16.39 -12.86 11.97
N HIS A 663 16.46 -13.95 12.74
CA HIS A 663 17.64 -14.79 12.88
C HIS A 663 17.71 -15.95 11.87
N HIS A 664 16.61 -16.25 11.18
CA HIS A 664 16.51 -17.32 10.20
C HIS A 664 15.98 -16.75 8.88
N SER A 665 16.72 -16.92 7.79
CA SER A 665 16.34 -16.38 6.49
C SER A 665 14.97 -16.90 6.02
N VAL A 666 13.97 -16.00 6.03
CA VAL A 666 12.66 -16.00 5.35
C VAL A 666 11.51 -16.78 6.03
N THR A 667 10.45 -16.06 6.47
CA THR A 667 9.01 -16.28 6.11
C THR A 667 8.01 -15.32 6.79
N PRO A 668 6.78 -15.15 6.26
CA PRO A 668 5.75 -14.27 6.81
C PRO A 668 4.88 -14.94 7.90
N ILE A 669 4.48 -14.14 8.90
CA ILE A 669 3.55 -14.57 9.96
C ILE A 669 2.16 -14.85 9.39
N THR A 670 1.56 -15.93 9.87
CA THR A 670 0.33 -16.48 9.33
C THR A 670 -0.69 -16.79 10.43
N ASN A 671 -1.71 -15.93 10.59
CA ASN A 671 -2.76 -16.10 11.59
C ASN A 671 -3.97 -16.88 11.03
N CYS A 672 -4.39 -17.94 11.73
CA CYS A 672 -5.67 -18.62 11.54
C CYS A 672 -6.58 -18.26 12.73
N PHE A 673 -7.69 -17.56 12.47
CA PHE A 673 -8.63 -17.19 13.53
C PHE A 673 -9.76 -18.21 13.63
N HIS A 674 -10.09 -18.61 14.85
CA HIS A 674 -11.26 -19.42 15.17
C HIS A 674 -12.31 -18.54 15.85
N ASN A 675 -13.46 -18.35 15.22
CA ASN A 675 -14.65 -17.87 15.92
C ASN A 675 -15.40 -19.08 16.47
N PHE A 676 -15.43 -19.22 17.78
CA PHE A 676 -16.49 -19.97 18.44
C PHE A 676 -17.72 -19.06 18.49
N PRO A 677 -18.91 -19.52 18.05
CA PRO A 677 -20.15 -18.79 18.29
C PRO A 677 -20.29 -18.47 19.78
#